data_AF-A0A8H5L0V3-F1
#
_entry.id   AF-A0A8H5L0V3-F1
#
_cell.length_a   1.000
_cell.length_b   1.000
_cell.length_c   1.000
_cell.angle_alpha   90.00
_cell.angle_beta   90.00
_cell.angle_gamma   90.00
#
_symmetry.space_group_name_H-M   'P 1'
#
loop_
_entity.id
_entity.type
_entity.pdbx_description
1 polymer ?
#
loop_
_entity_poly.entity_id
_entity_poly.type
_entity_poly.pdbx_seq_one_letter_code
_entity_poly.pdbx_strand_id
1 'polypeptide(L)'
;MNYQTKSLLSKTDQCAETLSETMAVHLQSFGEWQIHTDIMYLDNGAFGSCPKSVVEKQKSIRQSIEENPHEFFERSYVSGLEASRRSLADFLHVDYRDMFLLPGATHAMNVVIQSLRFNPDDEILTTNVAYSSVRMVLDHVAKRDGAHIIIVDVPLLVTGPEDVMQRILAGVTTRTRFAVIDHIPSRTGLVLPAKQIVKELESRGIDTLVDGAHAPGMIHLDLEDIKAAYYVANCHKWMCAPRGIGFLHVRRDRAQNIKPLVIARSPYVVGKSKHSELEHSFGWSGTYCPSAMLSLPSAIDHLNTVMPGGYSGLTSRNHDLAVLARSIVCKAIGVKIPCPDSMIAAMATIPLPDSPGPEQEGMLPIQQALWKEHGIVIPVYSWPSYPKRVIRLSVQAYNTLDQYLKLADCLRIVLDKERKSSSLASVGSIDCPTPPYTRRQSDDSAYSSSSEGPLACGCSNSGTKTLSAGHGVLGPPYQDIEKPTLAALSKLAESRILRIIHGTFSFDPVSLFPTAGACEVALTSTSEFQKHANLETSKMSYMLSCIPRRRIPQIMASFVSQLLETEDIIENWPLRMNTLKNQAQILSRAITFEINAPRAPADFTVDRNGFVSRVVPYETEAHEGNLSLTFWGRALKDFTTKGRWSPGRITSFLQIHAFLRDPVCGLRNSFESRKDNFLRLLTNLTKDLEESSRTVREDVTAQLAAESSFLSQPLVSKASRVHFSEDQQLVYSYVDIFDLARSEFSCPEIVIGMISDIINCRSGDEIRIAPIAVANVHPVCSSHDSRQVIIDGNNRITTLTFLKFVSLYGLSKLEEAEDNLREYCRDSGFGPVYFADFCAVLDLLRNHAVHILSQLQTGVDLGHFKQITQVPCLVTEEASFITKVIAGKDAVPWEGEGVQGASS
;
A
#
# COMPACT_ATOMS: atom_id res chain seq x y z
N MET A 1 -10.01 13.90 -38.76
CA MET A 1 -11.16 14.83 -38.62
C MET A 1 -12.45 14.08 -38.90
N ASN A 2 -13.30 13.86 -37.90
CA ASN A 2 -14.60 13.21 -38.07
C ASN A 2 -15.76 14.22 -38.07
N TYR A 3 -16.92 13.78 -38.53
CA TYR A 3 -18.07 14.64 -38.90
C TYR A 3 -18.57 15.58 -37.78
N GLN A 4 -18.38 15.21 -36.51
CA GLN A 4 -18.86 15.99 -35.35
C GLN A 4 -18.14 17.34 -35.17
N THR A 5 -16.88 17.49 -35.59
CA THR A 5 -16.14 18.76 -35.39
C THR A 5 -16.73 19.91 -36.21
N LYS A 6 -17.42 19.62 -37.33
CA LYS A 6 -17.95 20.65 -38.24
C LYS A 6 -19.26 21.29 -37.81
N SER A 7 -20.08 20.68 -36.95
CA SER A 7 -21.40 21.26 -36.59
C SER A 7 -21.34 22.36 -35.51
N LEU A 8 -20.17 22.58 -34.89
CA LEU A 8 -19.95 23.63 -33.89
C LEU A 8 -19.51 24.98 -34.47
N LEU A 9 -19.10 25.03 -35.75
CA LEU A 9 -18.47 26.21 -36.36
C LEU A 9 -19.23 26.65 -37.62
N SER A 10 -20.16 27.60 -37.47
CA SER A 10 -20.78 28.27 -38.62
C SER A 10 -21.17 29.73 -38.34
N LYS A 11 -20.21 30.65 -38.55
CA LYS A 11 -20.41 31.99 -39.17
C LYS A 11 -19.09 32.78 -39.27
N THR A 12 -19.01 33.60 -40.31
CA THR A 12 -17.96 34.60 -40.64
C THR A 12 -16.54 34.08 -40.88
N ASP A 13 -16.08 34.16 -42.12
CA ASP A 13 -14.86 33.49 -42.61
C ASP A 13 -13.55 34.11 -42.12
N GLN A 14 -13.50 35.43 -41.87
CA GLN A 14 -12.33 36.05 -41.21
C GLN A 14 -12.16 35.58 -39.75
N CYS A 15 -13.25 35.19 -39.09
CA CYS A 15 -13.16 34.54 -37.78
C CYS A 15 -12.73 33.07 -37.93
N ALA A 16 -13.11 32.41 -39.03
CA ALA A 16 -12.76 31.02 -39.30
C ALA A 16 -11.26 30.78 -39.52
N GLU A 17 -10.52 31.71 -40.15
CA GLU A 17 -9.06 31.59 -40.29
C GLU A 17 -8.37 31.66 -38.92
N THR A 18 -8.65 32.69 -38.11
CA THR A 18 -8.07 32.80 -36.75
C THR A 18 -8.48 31.64 -35.84
N LEU A 19 -9.76 31.22 -35.87
CA LEU A 19 -10.22 30.04 -35.14
C LEU A 19 -9.55 28.75 -35.62
N SER A 20 -9.21 28.63 -36.90
CA SER A 20 -8.46 27.50 -37.46
C SER A 20 -7.03 27.47 -36.94
N GLU A 21 -6.35 28.63 -36.85
CA GLU A 21 -5.02 28.73 -36.26
C GLU A 21 -5.03 28.42 -34.76
N THR A 22 -5.96 28.98 -33.99
CA THR A 22 -6.15 28.67 -32.56
C THR A 22 -6.42 27.17 -32.35
N MET A 23 -7.30 26.57 -33.16
CA MET A 23 -7.57 25.12 -33.10
C MET A 23 -6.36 24.26 -33.45
N ALA A 24 -5.52 24.68 -34.41
CA ALA A 24 -4.30 23.95 -34.77
C ALA A 24 -3.30 23.87 -33.61
N VAL A 25 -3.12 24.95 -32.84
CA VAL A 25 -2.24 24.99 -31.65
C VAL A 25 -2.69 24.02 -30.54
N HIS A 26 -3.99 23.72 -30.45
CA HIS A 26 -4.52 22.71 -29.53
C HIS A 26 -4.42 21.26 -30.05
N LEU A 27 -4.26 21.06 -31.36
CA LEU A 27 -4.07 19.73 -31.97
C LEU A 27 -2.59 19.31 -32.01
N GLN A 28 -1.66 20.27 -31.97
CA GLN A 28 -0.21 20.03 -31.95
C GLN A 28 0.33 19.82 -30.53
N SER A 29 1.29 18.89 -30.38
CA SER A 29 2.16 18.76 -29.21
C SER A 29 3.50 19.49 -29.41
N PHE A 30 4.06 20.03 -28.33
CA PHE A 30 5.26 20.87 -28.34
C PHE A 30 6.34 20.35 -27.38
N GLY A 31 7.61 20.43 -27.79
CA GLY A 31 8.79 19.98 -27.02
C GLY A 31 9.12 18.49 -27.14
N GLU A 32 10.35 18.12 -26.75
CA GLU A 32 10.80 16.72 -26.65
C GLU A 32 10.68 16.17 -25.23
N TRP A 33 9.93 15.07 -25.06
CA TRP A 33 9.59 14.49 -23.76
C TRP A 33 9.90 13.00 -23.71
N GLN A 34 10.19 12.48 -22.51
CA GLN A 34 10.48 11.07 -22.26
C GLN A 34 9.27 10.34 -21.64
N ILE A 35 8.07 10.66 -22.14
CA ILE A 35 6.82 9.96 -21.79
C ILE A 35 6.65 8.81 -22.78
N HIS A 36 6.28 7.62 -22.31
CA HIS A 36 6.04 6.48 -23.18
C HIS A 36 4.84 6.73 -24.11
N THR A 37 4.93 6.27 -25.36
CA THR A 37 3.96 6.58 -26.43
C THR A 37 2.71 5.69 -26.44
N ASP A 38 2.67 4.66 -25.59
CA ASP A 38 1.52 3.79 -25.35
C ASP A 38 0.53 4.35 -24.31
N ILE A 39 0.98 5.30 -23.47
CA ILE A 39 0.15 5.95 -22.45
C ILE A 39 -0.31 7.36 -22.86
N MET A 40 -1.53 7.70 -22.47
CA MET A 40 -2.10 9.04 -22.57
C MET A 40 -1.99 9.71 -21.20
N TYR A 41 -0.85 10.37 -20.96
CA TYR A 41 -0.52 10.98 -19.67
C TYR A 41 -1.20 12.35 -19.51
N LEU A 42 -2.22 12.42 -18.66
CA LEU A 42 -3.05 13.62 -18.41
C LEU A 42 -2.90 14.13 -16.97
N ASP A 43 -1.77 13.84 -16.30
CA ASP A 43 -1.56 14.14 -14.88
C ASP A 43 -0.23 14.85 -14.58
N ASN A 44 0.13 15.86 -15.38
CA ASN A 44 1.29 16.70 -15.11
C ASN A 44 1.26 17.32 -13.68
N GLY A 45 0.07 17.51 -13.11
CA GLY A 45 -0.11 17.98 -11.74
C GLY A 45 0.35 17.02 -10.64
N ALA A 46 0.57 15.72 -10.89
CA ALA A 46 1.11 14.82 -9.87
C ALA A 46 2.63 15.00 -9.70
N PHE A 47 3.42 14.55 -10.69
CA PHE A 47 4.88 14.45 -10.60
C PHE A 47 5.64 15.26 -11.66
N GLY A 48 4.92 15.92 -12.57
CA GLY A 48 5.46 16.57 -13.76
C GLY A 48 6.14 15.62 -14.75
N SER A 49 6.60 16.19 -15.86
CA SER A 49 7.51 15.56 -16.80
C SER A 49 8.71 16.47 -17.06
N CYS A 50 9.88 15.88 -17.31
CA CYS A 50 11.14 16.60 -17.52
C CYS A 50 11.55 16.51 -19.01
N PRO A 51 11.70 17.64 -19.73
CA PRO A 51 12.07 17.67 -21.13
C PRO A 51 13.44 17.04 -21.36
N LYS A 52 13.65 16.48 -22.55
CA LYS A 52 14.91 15.81 -22.91
C LYS A 52 16.12 16.74 -22.76
N SER A 53 16.02 18.01 -23.16
CA SER A 53 17.07 19.02 -22.97
C SER A 53 17.47 19.23 -21.50
N VAL A 54 16.49 19.28 -20.59
CA VAL A 54 16.69 19.47 -19.15
C VAL A 54 17.31 18.21 -18.52
N VAL A 55 16.90 17.01 -18.98
CA VAL A 55 17.50 15.73 -18.54
C VAL A 55 18.95 15.59 -19.04
N GLU A 56 19.28 15.96 -20.28
CA GLU A 56 20.67 15.95 -20.74
C GLU A 56 21.53 16.98 -19.98
N LYS A 57 20.98 18.16 -19.65
CA LYS A 57 21.66 19.11 -18.74
C LYS A 57 21.91 18.50 -17.37
N GLN A 58 20.92 17.80 -16.79
CA GLN A 58 21.07 17.13 -15.51
C GLN A 58 22.16 16.03 -15.56
N LYS A 59 22.17 15.21 -16.62
CA LYS A 59 23.22 14.18 -16.85
C LYS A 59 24.61 14.81 -16.94
N SER A 60 24.77 15.88 -17.71
CA SER A 60 26.05 16.63 -17.82
C SER A 60 26.54 17.14 -16.47
N ILE A 61 25.64 17.67 -15.62
CA ILE A 61 26.00 18.11 -14.26
C ILE A 61 26.42 16.91 -13.39
N ARG A 62 25.71 15.77 -13.48
CA ARG A 62 26.09 14.54 -12.76
C ARG A 62 27.45 14.03 -13.19
N GLN A 63 27.73 13.97 -14.49
CA GLN A 63 29.04 13.58 -15.00
C GLN A 63 30.15 14.48 -14.47
N SER A 64 29.97 15.80 -14.49
CA SER A 64 30.93 16.77 -13.95
C SER A 64 31.16 16.64 -12.43
N ILE A 65 30.19 16.12 -11.67
CA ILE A 65 30.39 15.78 -10.24
C ILE A 65 31.34 14.59 -10.12
N GLU A 66 31.10 13.50 -10.85
CA GLU A 66 31.93 12.27 -10.73
C GLU A 66 33.34 12.44 -11.35
N GLU A 67 33.51 13.32 -12.35
CA GLU A 67 34.80 13.62 -12.98
C GLU A 67 35.80 14.26 -12.01
N ASN A 68 35.35 15.14 -11.10
CA ASN A 68 36.15 15.65 -9.98
C ASN A 68 35.25 16.19 -8.84
N PRO A 69 34.85 15.34 -7.88
CA PRO A 69 33.95 15.75 -6.80
C PRO A 69 34.50 16.89 -5.93
N HIS A 70 35.81 16.92 -5.71
CA HIS A 70 36.47 17.90 -4.84
C HIS A 70 36.44 19.30 -5.46
N GLU A 71 36.83 19.41 -6.74
CA GLU A 71 36.79 20.67 -7.50
C GLU A 71 35.34 21.15 -7.69
N PHE A 72 34.42 20.21 -7.92
CA PHE A 72 33.00 20.53 -8.05
C PHE A 72 32.43 21.15 -6.77
N PHE A 73 32.54 20.47 -5.63
CA PHE A 73 31.90 20.93 -4.38
C PHE A 73 32.63 22.11 -3.72
N GLU A 74 33.95 22.23 -3.85
CA GLU A 74 34.68 23.38 -3.28
C GLU A 74 34.62 24.66 -4.14
N ARG A 75 34.52 24.57 -5.47
CA ARG A 75 34.61 25.75 -6.35
C ARG A 75 33.38 26.01 -7.23
N SER A 76 32.70 24.96 -7.69
CA SER A 76 31.63 25.08 -8.70
C SER A 76 30.22 25.08 -8.12
N TYR A 77 29.99 24.38 -6.99
CA TYR A 77 28.67 24.22 -6.40
C TYR A 77 28.04 25.58 -6.00
N VAL A 78 28.79 26.42 -5.28
CA VAL A 78 28.27 27.70 -4.75
C VAL A 78 27.84 28.66 -5.86
N SER A 79 28.66 28.82 -6.90
CA SER A 79 28.36 29.71 -8.03
C SER A 79 27.21 29.18 -8.88
N GLY A 80 27.13 27.87 -9.10
CA GLY A 80 25.99 27.23 -9.76
C GLY A 80 24.69 27.36 -8.95
N LEU A 81 24.75 27.23 -7.62
CA LEU A 81 23.60 27.40 -6.74
C LEU A 81 23.08 28.84 -6.78
N GLU A 82 23.97 29.84 -6.73
CA GLU A 82 23.60 31.24 -6.90
C GLU A 82 22.99 31.51 -8.28
N ALA A 83 23.57 31.01 -9.38
CA ALA A 83 23.01 31.19 -10.71
C ALA A 83 21.59 30.61 -10.81
N SER A 84 21.36 29.45 -10.17
CA SER A 84 20.06 28.79 -10.12
C SER A 84 19.05 29.55 -9.25
N ARG A 85 19.47 30.09 -8.10
CA ARG A 85 18.64 30.97 -7.25
C ARG A 85 18.26 32.26 -7.97
N ARG A 86 19.21 32.92 -8.63
CA ARG A 86 18.99 34.17 -9.39
C ARG A 86 17.99 33.92 -10.52
N SER A 87 18.26 32.96 -11.39
CA SER A 87 17.36 32.61 -12.51
C SER A 87 15.92 32.31 -12.06
N LEU A 88 15.74 31.59 -10.95
CA LEU A 88 14.42 31.34 -10.37
C LEU A 88 13.77 32.60 -9.77
N ALA A 89 14.54 33.43 -9.06
CA ALA A 89 14.03 34.63 -8.41
C ALA A 89 13.68 35.74 -9.42
N ASP A 90 14.48 35.91 -10.47
CA ASP A 90 14.21 36.81 -11.60
C ASP A 90 12.90 36.40 -12.32
N PHE A 91 12.70 35.09 -12.52
CA PHE A 91 11.47 34.49 -13.10
C PHE A 91 10.22 34.63 -12.21
N LEU A 92 10.40 34.87 -10.90
CA LEU A 92 9.32 35.03 -9.91
C LEU A 92 9.25 36.45 -9.30
N HIS A 93 10.02 37.38 -9.89
CA HIS A 93 10.08 38.81 -9.59
C HIS A 93 10.43 39.17 -8.13
N VAL A 94 11.33 38.39 -7.52
CA VAL A 94 11.81 38.60 -6.13
C VAL A 94 13.34 38.57 -6.02
N ASP A 95 13.84 38.97 -4.85
CA ASP A 95 15.27 38.96 -4.53
C ASP A 95 15.78 37.53 -4.24
N TYR A 96 16.81 37.08 -4.96
CA TYR A 96 17.38 35.74 -4.81
C TYR A 96 17.92 35.43 -3.39
N ARG A 97 18.13 36.45 -2.55
CA ARG A 97 18.54 36.31 -1.14
C ARG A 97 17.42 35.87 -0.21
N ASP A 98 16.16 36.10 -0.62
CA ASP A 98 14.95 35.74 0.11
C ASP A 98 14.37 34.39 -0.40
N MET A 99 15.10 33.72 -1.30
CA MET A 99 14.72 32.51 -2.04
C MET A 99 15.66 31.34 -1.71
N PHE A 100 15.11 30.19 -1.29
CA PHE A 100 15.86 29.00 -0.86
C PHE A 100 15.41 27.76 -1.65
N LEU A 101 16.38 27.04 -2.22
CA LEU A 101 16.13 25.81 -2.99
C LEU A 101 16.09 24.59 -2.08
N LEU A 102 15.03 23.79 -2.20
CA LEU A 102 14.73 22.68 -1.29
C LEU A 102 14.20 21.46 -2.06
N PRO A 103 14.19 20.24 -1.48
CA PRO A 103 13.75 19.01 -2.19
C PRO A 103 12.32 19.03 -2.76
N GLY A 104 11.46 19.94 -2.29
CA GLY A 104 10.10 20.13 -2.79
C GLY A 104 9.24 20.97 -1.84
N ALA A 105 8.01 21.29 -2.26
CA ALA A 105 7.05 22.05 -1.45
C ALA A 105 6.81 21.41 -0.07
N THR A 106 6.74 20.08 0.01
CA THR A 106 6.55 19.35 1.27
C THR A 106 7.68 19.56 2.28
N HIS A 107 8.91 19.70 1.82
CA HIS A 107 10.05 20.04 2.68
C HIS A 107 9.98 21.52 3.10
N ALA A 108 9.66 22.41 2.15
CA ALA A 108 9.55 23.84 2.36
C ALA A 108 8.42 24.23 3.34
N MET A 109 7.24 23.59 3.27
CA MET A 109 6.16 23.80 4.24
C MET A 109 6.53 23.30 5.64
N ASN A 110 7.27 22.19 5.75
CA ASN A 110 7.74 21.68 7.05
C ASN A 110 8.77 22.63 7.68
N VAL A 111 9.72 23.15 6.89
CA VAL A 111 10.64 24.22 7.31
C VAL A 111 9.90 25.40 7.94
N VAL A 112 8.84 25.90 7.29
CA VAL A 112 8.05 27.03 7.82
C VAL A 112 7.27 26.62 9.06
N ILE A 113 6.37 25.64 8.93
CA ILE A 113 5.37 25.31 9.96
C ILE A 113 6.05 24.82 11.25
N GLN A 114 7.12 24.02 11.16
CA GLN A 114 7.83 23.54 12.36
C GLN A 114 8.70 24.62 13.03
N SER A 115 9.17 25.63 12.30
CA SER A 115 9.97 26.74 12.86
C SER A 115 9.13 27.67 13.73
N LEU A 116 7.90 27.96 13.32
CA LEU A 116 6.96 28.81 14.06
C LEU A 116 6.60 28.21 15.44
N ARG A 117 6.16 29.07 16.35
CA ARG A 117 5.60 28.70 17.67
C ARG A 117 4.30 29.44 17.89
N PHE A 118 3.34 28.74 18.48
CA PHE A 118 2.03 29.26 18.85
C PHE A 118 1.86 29.22 20.37
N ASN A 119 0.91 30.00 20.90
CA ASN A 119 0.49 29.87 22.30
C ASN A 119 -0.68 28.87 22.39
N PRO A 120 -0.97 28.32 23.57
CA PRO A 120 -2.24 27.66 23.83
C PRO A 120 -3.42 28.54 23.42
N ASP A 121 -4.42 27.93 22.80
CA ASP A 121 -5.62 28.57 22.26
C ASP A 121 -5.43 29.55 21.08
N ASP A 122 -4.21 29.77 20.56
CA ASP A 122 -4.05 30.42 19.25
C ASP A 122 -4.65 29.55 18.13
N GLU A 123 -5.16 30.17 17.08
CA GLU A 123 -5.79 29.47 15.95
C GLU A 123 -4.94 29.54 14.67
N ILE A 124 -4.82 28.39 14.00
CA ILE A 124 -4.21 28.24 12.68
C ILE A 124 -5.31 27.93 11.65
N LEU A 125 -5.47 28.77 10.63
CA LEU A 125 -6.50 28.61 9.62
C LEU A 125 -5.99 27.84 8.40
N THR A 126 -6.77 26.90 7.89
CA THR A 126 -6.54 26.25 6.60
C THR A 126 -7.87 25.83 5.94
N THR A 127 -7.83 25.06 4.86
CA THR A 127 -9.03 24.65 4.09
C THR A 127 -9.19 23.14 4.01
N ASN A 128 -10.41 22.68 3.74
CA ASN A 128 -10.74 21.28 3.43
C ASN A 128 -10.01 20.73 2.17
N VAL A 129 -9.61 21.62 1.24
CA VAL A 129 -8.94 21.27 -0.02
C VAL A 129 -7.42 21.18 0.08
N ALA A 130 -6.84 21.63 1.20
CA ALA A 130 -5.42 21.60 1.47
C ALA A 130 -4.81 20.20 1.26
N TYR A 131 -3.54 20.18 0.87
CA TYR A 131 -2.81 18.94 0.64
C TYR A 131 -2.62 18.14 1.95
N SER A 132 -2.70 16.80 1.88
CA SER A 132 -2.70 15.94 3.08
C SER A 132 -1.47 16.13 3.96
N SER A 133 -0.27 16.31 3.38
CA SER A 133 0.94 16.58 4.15
C SER A 133 0.94 17.93 4.87
N VAL A 134 0.20 18.94 4.36
CA VAL A 134 -0.03 20.22 5.08
C VAL A 134 -0.82 19.94 6.34
N ARG A 135 -1.90 19.16 6.24
CA ARG A 135 -2.73 18.81 7.40
C ARG A 135 -1.92 18.05 8.46
N MET A 136 -1.12 17.06 8.05
CA MET A 136 -0.28 16.28 8.97
C MET A 136 0.72 17.14 9.77
N VAL A 137 1.43 18.08 9.14
CA VAL A 137 2.37 18.96 9.86
C VAL A 137 1.64 20.01 10.71
N LEU A 138 0.46 20.47 10.28
CA LEU A 138 -0.39 21.33 11.11
C LEU A 138 -0.87 20.60 12.38
N ASP A 139 -1.39 19.37 12.25
CA ASP A 139 -1.80 18.54 13.40
C ASP A 139 -0.64 18.30 14.37
N HIS A 140 0.57 18.08 13.85
CA HIS A 140 1.78 17.94 14.66
C HIS A 140 2.10 19.20 15.48
N VAL A 141 2.15 20.40 14.86
CA VAL A 141 2.51 21.63 15.60
C VAL A 141 1.38 22.14 16.49
N ALA A 142 0.12 21.93 16.11
CA ALA A 142 -1.04 22.23 16.94
C ALA A 142 -0.99 21.41 18.25
N LYS A 143 -0.75 20.10 18.16
CA LYS A 143 -0.56 19.22 19.32
C LYS A 143 0.68 19.58 20.16
N ARG A 144 1.75 20.08 19.53
CA ARG A 144 3.00 20.50 20.20
C ARG A 144 2.83 21.78 21.02
N ASP A 145 2.08 22.76 20.50
CA ASP A 145 2.00 24.12 21.06
C ASP A 145 0.68 24.40 21.82
N GLY A 146 -0.34 23.54 21.69
CA GLY A 146 -1.66 23.74 22.28
C GLY A 146 -2.61 24.62 21.45
N ALA A 147 -2.29 24.80 20.17
CA ALA A 147 -3.07 25.62 19.22
C ALA A 147 -4.21 24.81 18.56
N HIS A 148 -5.24 25.50 18.07
CA HIS A 148 -6.39 24.90 17.37
C HIS A 148 -6.30 25.09 15.86
N ILE A 149 -6.75 24.11 15.06
CA ILE A 149 -6.76 24.22 13.60
C ILE A 149 -8.18 24.44 13.09
N ILE A 150 -8.43 25.60 12.51
CA ILE A 150 -9.70 25.96 11.89
C ILE A 150 -9.69 25.52 10.42
N ILE A 151 -10.63 24.66 10.03
CA ILE A 151 -10.80 24.18 8.66
C ILE A 151 -11.98 24.91 8.01
N VAL A 152 -11.71 25.69 6.97
CA VAL A 152 -12.74 26.31 6.12
C VAL A 152 -13.17 25.35 5.01
N ASP A 153 -14.47 25.20 4.79
CA ASP A 153 -15.01 24.42 3.68
C ASP A 153 -15.03 25.24 2.38
N VAL A 154 -14.17 24.84 1.43
CA VAL A 154 -14.18 25.27 0.03
C VAL A 154 -14.94 24.20 -0.78
N PRO A 155 -16.13 24.51 -1.33
CA PRO A 155 -16.93 23.53 -2.05
C PRO A 155 -16.35 23.19 -3.43
N LEU A 156 -16.75 22.05 -4.00
CA LEU A 156 -16.40 21.66 -5.36
C LEU A 156 -17.04 22.57 -6.43
N LEU A 157 -18.23 23.09 -6.13
CA LEU A 157 -18.96 24.04 -6.97
C LEU A 157 -18.79 25.44 -6.38
N VAL A 158 -18.15 26.35 -7.12
CA VAL A 158 -17.88 27.72 -6.68
C VAL A 158 -18.44 28.72 -7.69
N THR A 159 -19.04 29.81 -7.19
CA THR A 159 -19.61 30.85 -8.06
C THR A 159 -18.58 31.85 -8.59
N GLY A 160 -17.44 31.99 -7.91
CA GLY A 160 -16.31 32.83 -8.30
C GLY A 160 -15.23 32.89 -7.22
N PRO A 161 -14.13 33.65 -7.45
CA PRO A 161 -13.05 33.78 -6.47
C PRO A 161 -13.51 34.44 -5.17
N GLU A 162 -14.47 35.37 -5.25
CA GLU A 162 -15.06 36.09 -4.11
C GLU A 162 -15.76 35.14 -3.11
N ASP A 163 -16.50 34.14 -3.62
CA ASP A 163 -17.18 33.08 -2.84
C ASP A 163 -16.18 32.32 -1.95
N VAL A 164 -15.02 31.98 -2.50
CA VAL A 164 -13.94 31.29 -1.76
C VAL A 164 -13.23 32.23 -0.79
N MET A 165 -12.96 33.47 -1.19
CA MET A 165 -12.33 34.47 -0.31
C MET A 165 -13.20 34.78 0.91
N GLN A 166 -14.51 34.99 0.72
CA GLN A 166 -15.44 35.28 1.81
C GLN A 166 -15.55 34.11 2.81
N ARG A 167 -15.55 32.86 2.34
CA ARG A 167 -15.49 31.66 3.21
C ARG A 167 -14.22 31.63 4.06
N ILE A 168 -13.07 31.89 3.45
CA ILE A 168 -11.77 31.92 4.14
C ILE A 168 -11.77 33.03 5.20
N LEU A 169 -12.21 34.24 4.85
CA LEU A 169 -12.26 35.38 5.77
C LEU A 169 -13.32 35.28 6.87
N ALA A 170 -14.35 34.43 6.68
CA ALA A 170 -15.36 34.09 7.69
C ALA A 170 -14.88 33.06 8.72
N GLY A 171 -13.83 32.28 8.41
CA GLY A 171 -13.16 31.39 9.37
C GLY A 171 -12.19 32.11 10.31
N VAL A 172 -11.91 33.40 10.08
CA VAL A 172 -10.95 34.19 10.87
C VAL A 172 -11.58 34.71 12.15
N THR A 173 -10.92 34.48 13.28
CA THR A 173 -11.31 35.02 14.60
C THR A 173 -10.20 35.92 15.20
N THR A 174 -10.46 36.51 16.37
CA THR A 174 -9.44 37.25 17.13
C THR A 174 -8.32 36.37 17.70
N ARG A 175 -8.46 35.04 17.67
CA ARG A 175 -7.40 34.08 18.05
C ARG A 175 -6.56 33.60 16.85
N THR A 176 -6.98 33.86 15.61
CA THR A 176 -6.19 33.46 14.44
C THR A 176 -4.85 34.18 14.42
N ARG A 177 -3.75 33.43 14.22
CA ARG A 177 -2.37 33.96 14.11
C ARG A 177 -1.70 33.67 12.79
N PHE A 178 -2.06 32.55 12.19
CA PHE A 178 -1.39 32.02 11.00
C PHE A 178 -2.41 31.35 10.08
N ALA A 179 -2.18 31.44 8.77
CA ALA A 179 -2.99 30.79 7.76
C ALA A 179 -2.12 29.99 6.78
N VAL A 180 -2.59 28.81 6.37
CA VAL A 180 -2.01 28.02 5.28
C VAL A 180 -3.04 27.84 4.17
N ILE A 181 -2.78 28.47 3.02
CA ILE A 181 -3.70 28.62 1.90
C ILE A 181 -3.04 28.14 0.61
N ASP A 182 -3.61 27.16 -0.07
CA ASP A 182 -3.17 26.75 -1.42
C ASP A 182 -3.44 27.88 -2.44
N HIS A 183 -2.47 28.18 -3.32
CA HIS A 183 -2.73 29.06 -4.47
C HIS A 183 -3.54 28.31 -5.55
N ILE A 184 -3.24 27.03 -5.74
CA ILE A 184 -3.95 26.11 -6.65
C ILE A 184 -4.05 24.73 -5.95
N PRO A 185 -5.16 24.43 -5.24
CA PRO A 185 -5.27 23.21 -4.44
C PRO A 185 -5.28 21.97 -5.32
N SER A 186 -4.50 20.95 -4.92
CA SER A 186 -4.27 19.75 -5.76
C SER A 186 -5.56 19.07 -6.20
N ARG A 187 -6.54 18.87 -5.31
CA ARG A 187 -7.76 18.10 -5.64
C ARG A 187 -8.77 18.87 -6.50
N THR A 188 -8.80 20.20 -6.48
CA THR A 188 -9.79 21.02 -7.23
C THR A 188 -9.22 21.71 -8.46
N GLY A 189 -7.92 21.99 -8.48
CA GLY A 189 -7.27 22.74 -9.57
C GLY A 189 -7.70 24.20 -9.68
N LEU A 190 -8.47 24.72 -8.71
CA LEU A 190 -8.98 26.09 -8.72
C LEU A 190 -7.86 27.09 -8.44
N VAL A 191 -7.71 28.10 -9.29
CA VAL A 191 -6.87 29.27 -8.99
C VAL A 191 -7.58 30.10 -7.92
N LEU A 192 -7.05 30.13 -6.71
CA LEU A 192 -7.59 30.92 -5.61
C LEU A 192 -7.02 32.35 -5.64
N PRO A 193 -7.75 33.38 -5.17
CA PRO A 193 -7.30 34.77 -5.16
C PRO A 193 -6.27 35.01 -4.04
N ALA A 194 -5.11 34.35 -4.12
CA ALA A 194 -4.12 34.28 -3.05
C ALA A 194 -3.61 35.68 -2.64
N LYS A 195 -3.36 36.57 -3.59
CA LYS A 195 -2.99 37.98 -3.33
C LYS A 195 -4.02 38.70 -2.45
N GLN A 196 -5.30 38.58 -2.80
CA GLN A 196 -6.39 39.23 -2.07
C GLN A 196 -6.54 38.62 -0.67
N ILE A 197 -6.51 37.29 -0.57
CA ILE A 197 -6.58 36.57 0.71
C ILE A 197 -5.41 36.97 1.63
N VAL A 198 -4.17 36.95 1.13
CA VAL A 198 -2.97 37.35 1.88
C VAL A 198 -3.09 38.80 2.37
N LYS A 199 -3.48 39.74 1.49
CA LYS A 199 -3.65 41.16 1.84
C LYS A 199 -4.69 41.35 2.96
N GLU A 200 -5.84 40.68 2.86
CA GLU A 200 -6.91 40.82 3.85
C GLU A 200 -6.57 40.14 5.19
N LEU A 201 -5.79 39.05 5.18
CA LEU A 201 -5.25 38.42 6.39
C LEU A 201 -4.14 39.26 7.04
N GLU A 202 -3.21 39.80 6.25
CA GLU A 202 -2.16 40.70 6.74
C GLU A 202 -2.74 41.99 7.34
N SER A 203 -3.83 42.53 6.78
CA SER A 203 -4.53 43.68 7.37
C SER A 203 -5.06 43.44 8.80
N ARG A 204 -5.19 42.16 9.19
CA ARG A 204 -5.61 41.69 10.52
C ARG A 204 -4.42 41.21 11.38
N GLY A 205 -3.19 41.34 10.90
CA GLY A 205 -1.97 40.88 11.57
C GLY A 205 -1.72 39.37 11.47
N ILE A 206 -2.31 38.67 10.49
CA ILE A 206 -2.20 37.22 10.34
C ILE A 206 -1.15 36.90 9.26
N ASP A 207 -0.05 36.26 9.67
CA ASP A 207 0.95 35.73 8.73
C ASP A 207 0.32 34.62 7.86
N THR A 208 0.63 34.61 6.56
CA THR A 208 0.14 33.58 5.63
C THR A 208 1.30 32.84 4.96
N LEU A 209 1.26 31.51 5.05
CA LEU A 209 2.01 30.61 4.18
C LEU A 209 1.13 30.23 2.99
N VAL A 210 1.61 30.52 1.77
CA VAL A 210 0.92 30.10 0.54
C VAL A 210 1.55 28.81 0.00
N ASP A 211 0.74 27.75 -0.13
CA ASP A 211 1.14 26.54 -0.86
C ASP A 211 0.92 26.75 -2.37
N GLY A 212 1.98 27.21 -3.03
CA GLY A 212 2.08 27.35 -4.46
C GLY A 212 2.58 26.09 -5.17
N ALA A 213 2.47 24.88 -4.59
CA ALA A 213 2.95 23.61 -5.16
C ALA A 213 2.64 23.37 -6.64
N HIS A 214 1.60 24.00 -7.18
CA HIS A 214 1.17 23.92 -8.58
C HIS A 214 1.31 25.24 -9.37
N ALA A 215 1.72 26.37 -8.80
CA ALA A 215 1.65 27.67 -9.48
C ALA A 215 2.83 28.03 -10.42
N PRO A 216 4.12 27.88 -10.05
CA PRO A 216 5.25 28.27 -10.90
C PRO A 216 5.29 27.47 -12.19
N GLY A 217 5.29 28.13 -13.36
CA GLY A 217 5.20 27.47 -14.66
C GLY A 217 3.77 27.12 -15.11
N MET A 218 2.76 27.29 -14.26
CA MET A 218 1.34 27.06 -14.57
C MET A 218 0.57 28.37 -14.80
N ILE A 219 0.92 29.42 -14.05
CA ILE A 219 0.39 30.77 -14.13
C ILE A 219 1.53 31.78 -14.05
N HIS A 220 1.34 32.98 -14.60
CA HIS A 220 2.26 34.09 -14.34
C HIS A 220 2.24 34.39 -12.83
N LEU A 221 3.39 34.26 -12.19
CA LEU A 221 3.52 34.25 -10.74
C LEU A 221 4.54 35.30 -10.31
N ASP A 222 4.03 36.41 -9.77
CA ASP A 222 4.82 37.46 -9.14
C ASP A 222 4.70 37.31 -7.62
N LEU A 223 5.82 37.05 -6.94
CA LEU A 223 5.84 36.86 -5.48
C LEU A 223 5.94 38.20 -4.72
N GLU A 224 6.48 39.25 -5.35
CA GLU A 224 6.48 40.61 -4.82
C GLU A 224 5.09 41.25 -4.96
N ASP A 225 4.24 40.82 -5.89
CA ASP A 225 2.85 41.28 -5.97
C ASP A 225 1.91 40.54 -4.97
N ILE A 226 2.25 39.30 -4.59
CA ILE A 226 1.48 38.50 -3.61
C ILE A 226 1.84 38.86 -2.15
N LYS A 227 3.11 39.17 -1.86
CA LYS A 227 3.64 39.59 -0.53
C LYS A 227 3.35 38.66 0.66
N ALA A 228 3.08 37.37 0.40
CA ALA A 228 2.92 36.37 1.47
C ALA A 228 4.15 36.32 2.38
N ALA A 229 3.93 36.14 3.69
CA ALA A 229 5.01 35.99 4.68
C ALA A 229 5.94 34.81 4.31
N TYR A 230 5.36 33.72 3.80
CA TYR A 230 6.07 32.56 3.26
C TYR A 230 5.36 32.06 2.00
N TYR A 231 6.12 31.62 1.00
CA TYR A 231 5.57 31.01 -0.21
C TYR A 231 6.39 29.77 -0.57
N VAL A 232 5.72 28.63 -0.81
CA VAL A 232 6.38 27.36 -1.11
C VAL A 232 5.88 26.75 -2.41
N ALA A 233 6.74 26.09 -3.18
CA ALA A 233 6.31 25.47 -4.44
C ALA A 233 7.24 24.35 -4.94
N ASN A 234 6.81 23.67 -6.02
CA ASN A 234 7.59 22.67 -6.74
C ASN A 234 7.97 23.18 -8.14
N CYS A 235 9.26 23.17 -8.49
CA CYS A 235 9.68 23.47 -9.87
C CYS A 235 9.52 22.24 -10.77
N HIS A 236 9.55 21.03 -10.20
CA HIS A 236 9.49 19.78 -10.97
C HIS A 236 8.12 19.44 -11.59
N LYS A 237 7.05 20.19 -11.28
CA LYS A 237 5.71 19.97 -11.84
C LYS A 237 5.50 20.71 -13.16
N TRP A 238 5.34 22.03 -13.08
CA TRP A 238 4.95 22.87 -14.23
C TRP A 238 6.09 23.69 -14.81
N MET A 239 7.11 24.04 -14.01
CA MET A 239 8.40 24.50 -14.57
C MET A 239 9.20 23.37 -15.21
N CYS A 240 8.74 22.12 -15.12
CA CYS A 240 9.30 20.96 -15.82
C CYS A 240 10.79 20.69 -15.51
N ALA A 241 11.27 21.11 -14.33
CA ALA A 241 12.58 20.77 -13.80
C ALA A 241 12.68 19.28 -13.40
N PRO A 242 13.87 18.72 -13.16
CA PRO A 242 13.99 17.34 -12.65
C PRO A 242 13.35 17.17 -11.27
N ARG A 243 12.90 15.96 -10.94
CA ARG A 243 12.31 15.65 -9.62
C ARG A 243 13.33 15.86 -8.48
N GLY A 244 12.82 16.20 -7.29
CA GLY A 244 13.64 16.53 -6.12
C GLY A 244 14.00 18.01 -6.00
N ILE A 245 13.20 18.91 -6.59
CA ILE A 245 13.38 20.36 -6.46
C ILE A 245 12.06 21.14 -6.33
N GLY A 246 12.10 22.11 -5.43
CA GLY A 246 11.12 23.15 -5.16
C GLY A 246 11.79 24.32 -4.44
N PHE A 247 11.01 25.25 -3.90
CA PHE A 247 11.57 26.40 -3.19
C PHE A 247 10.74 26.83 -1.99
N LEU A 248 11.39 27.59 -1.12
CA LEU A 248 10.80 28.45 -0.10
C LEU A 248 11.23 29.89 -0.39
N HIS A 249 10.28 30.80 -0.54
CA HIS A 249 10.49 32.23 -0.43
C HIS A 249 10.04 32.69 0.96
N VAL A 250 10.89 33.44 1.67
CA VAL A 250 10.60 34.00 3.01
C VAL A 250 10.64 35.51 2.91
N ARG A 251 9.54 36.18 3.27
CA ARG A 251 9.50 37.64 3.26
C ARG A 251 10.51 38.20 4.27
N ARG A 252 11.24 39.24 3.89
CA ARG A 252 12.45 39.71 4.58
C ARG A 252 12.23 40.12 6.05
N ASP A 253 11.02 40.52 6.43
CA ASP A 253 10.60 40.83 7.81
C ASP A 253 10.22 39.59 8.66
N ARG A 254 10.36 38.39 8.09
CA ARG A 254 10.12 37.08 8.72
C ARG A 254 11.31 36.13 8.63
N ALA A 255 12.41 36.55 8.01
CA ALA A 255 13.63 35.76 7.84
C ALA A 255 14.13 35.13 9.17
N GLN A 256 14.12 35.90 10.26
CA GLN A 256 14.54 35.48 11.60
C GLN A 256 13.66 34.41 12.26
N ASN A 257 12.44 34.18 11.75
CA ASN A 257 11.49 33.21 12.32
C ASN A 257 11.71 31.78 11.80
N ILE A 258 12.55 31.59 10.77
CA ILE A 258 12.67 30.33 10.02
C ILE A 258 14.04 29.67 10.23
N LYS A 259 14.05 28.35 10.38
CA LYS A 259 15.25 27.51 10.55
C LYS A 259 15.20 26.29 9.63
N PRO A 260 16.34 25.80 9.13
CA PRO A 260 16.37 24.57 8.32
C PRO A 260 16.06 23.35 9.20
N LEU A 261 15.42 22.33 8.62
CA LEU A 261 15.18 21.04 9.29
C LEU A 261 16.49 20.25 9.49
N VAL A 262 17.50 20.51 8.67
CA VAL A 262 18.83 19.89 8.74
C VAL A 262 19.87 20.99 8.95
N ILE A 263 20.58 20.94 10.09
CA ILE A 263 21.68 21.86 10.38
C ILE A 263 22.98 21.24 9.87
N ALA A 264 23.62 21.89 8.90
CA ALA A 264 24.88 21.42 8.31
C ALA A 264 25.93 22.54 8.21
N ARG A 265 27.20 22.15 7.99
CA ARG A 265 28.28 23.10 7.73
C ARG A 265 28.04 23.82 6.40
N SER A 266 27.81 25.13 6.47
CA SER A 266 27.56 26.00 5.32
C SER A 266 28.66 25.92 4.24
N PRO A 267 28.33 25.95 2.93
CA PRO A 267 29.29 25.77 1.85
C PRO A 267 30.02 27.07 1.50
N TYR A 268 29.45 28.22 1.86
CA TYR A 268 30.00 29.58 1.67
C TYR A 268 31.17 29.86 2.65
N VAL A 269 32.11 28.90 2.80
CA VAL A 269 33.24 28.99 3.74
C VAL A 269 34.21 30.10 3.34
N VAL A 270 34.40 30.29 2.02
CA VAL A 270 35.13 31.41 1.44
C VAL A 270 34.14 32.55 1.19
N GLY A 271 34.40 33.73 1.74
CA GLY A 271 33.57 34.92 1.51
C GLY A 271 32.35 35.10 2.43
N LYS A 272 32.34 34.46 3.62
CA LYS A 272 31.26 34.51 4.64
C LYS A 272 30.60 35.89 4.87
N SER A 273 31.33 37.00 4.73
CA SER A 273 30.78 38.35 4.90
C SER A 273 29.83 38.82 3.78
N LYS A 274 29.60 38.01 2.74
CA LYS A 274 28.74 38.35 1.59
C LYS A 274 27.32 37.76 1.64
N HIS A 275 27.05 36.84 2.57
CA HIS A 275 25.79 36.09 2.63
C HIS A 275 25.10 36.29 3.97
N SER A 276 23.77 36.24 3.98
CA SER A 276 23.00 36.28 5.21
C SER A 276 23.15 35.00 6.03
N GLU A 277 22.83 35.05 7.33
CA GLU A 277 22.78 33.86 8.18
C GLU A 277 21.79 32.82 7.63
N LEU A 278 20.65 33.27 7.08
CA LEU A 278 19.65 32.40 6.47
C LEU A 278 20.17 31.71 5.19
N GLU A 279 20.86 32.43 4.31
CA GLU A 279 21.57 31.81 3.17
C GLU A 279 22.65 30.83 3.61
N HIS A 280 23.37 31.14 4.69
CA HIS A 280 24.36 30.23 5.27
C HIS A 280 23.71 28.94 5.78
N SER A 281 22.57 29.03 6.45
CA SER A 281 21.80 27.91 7.00
C SER A 281 21.11 27.04 5.94
N PHE A 282 20.64 27.63 4.84
CA PHE A 282 19.92 26.92 3.77
C PHE A 282 20.79 26.52 2.56
N GLY A 283 22.05 26.97 2.48
CA GLY A 283 22.93 26.66 1.35
C GLY A 283 23.39 25.20 1.22
N TRP A 284 23.29 24.42 2.29
CA TRP A 284 23.72 23.01 2.33
C TRP A 284 22.97 22.24 3.43
N SER A 285 22.58 21.01 3.14
CA SER A 285 21.79 20.14 4.03
C SER A 285 22.44 18.76 4.20
N GLY A 286 23.78 18.70 4.22
CA GLY A 286 24.55 17.46 4.06
C GLY A 286 24.86 17.17 2.59
N THR A 287 25.52 16.04 2.31
CA THR A 287 25.97 15.68 0.96
C THR A 287 24.87 14.99 0.17
N TYR A 288 24.47 15.58 -0.96
CA TYR A 288 23.47 15.06 -1.90
C TYR A 288 23.89 15.38 -3.35
N CYS A 289 23.10 14.95 -4.34
CA CYS A 289 23.33 15.30 -5.74
C CYS A 289 22.57 16.60 -6.13
N PRO A 290 23.23 17.76 -6.29
CA PRO A 290 22.56 19.03 -6.59
C PRO A 290 22.10 19.19 -8.04
N SER A 291 22.21 18.16 -8.88
CA SER A 291 21.95 18.24 -10.33
C SER A 291 20.55 18.75 -10.70
N ALA A 292 19.54 18.49 -9.87
CA ALA A 292 18.17 19.02 -10.05
C ALA A 292 18.06 20.52 -9.76
N MET A 293 18.82 21.05 -8.78
CA MET A 293 18.90 22.48 -8.51
C MET A 293 19.62 23.21 -9.65
N LEU A 294 20.78 22.66 -10.04
CA LEU A 294 21.71 23.27 -10.99
C LEU A 294 21.26 23.19 -12.47
N SER A 295 20.11 22.57 -12.73
CA SER A 295 19.45 22.54 -14.04
C SER A 295 18.20 23.43 -14.12
N LEU A 296 17.83 24.14 -13.04
CA LEU A 296 16.70 25.08 -13.02
C LEU A 296 16.74 26.15 -14.14
N PRO A 297 17.89 26.79 -14.47
CA PRO A 297 17.93 27.75 -15.56
C PRO A 297 17.48 27.13 -16.90
N SER A 298 17.96 25.93 -17.22
CA SER A 298 17.58 25.23 -18.46
C SER A 298 16.12 24.75 -18.48
N ALA A 299 15.48 24.62 -17.32
CA ALA A 299 14.04 24.38 -17.23
C ALA A 299 13.24 25.67 -17.53
N ILE A 300 13.70 26.82 -17.04
CA ILE A 300 13.14 28.14 -17.35
C ILE A 300 13.35 28.50 -18.83
N ASP A 301 14.54 28.24 -19.38
CA ASP A 301 14.84 28.37 -20.81
C ASP A 301 13.87 27.53 -21.66
N HIS A 302 13.53 26.32 -21.20
CA HIS A 302 12.56 25.47 -21.89
C HIS A 302 11.15 26.07 -21.88
N LEU A 303 10.66 26.60 -20.76
CA LEU A 303 9.35 27.31 -20.73
C LEU A 303 9.30 28.46 -21.74
N ASN A 304 10.41 29.19 -21.88
CA ASN A 304 10.53 30.32 -22.79
C ASN A 304 10.67 29.92 -24.27
N THR A 305 10.96 28.65 -24.59
CA THR A 305 11.30 28.19 -25.96
C THR A 305 10.49 27.01 -26.48
N VAL A 306 9.71 26.31 -25.64
CA VAL A 306 8.99 25.08 -26.01
C VAL A 306 7.98 25.25 -27.15
N MET A 307 7.37 26.44 -27.27
CA MET A 307 6.40 26.77 -28.32
C MET A 307 6.47 28.25 -28.72
N PRO A 308 5.94 28.63 -29.90
CA PRO A 308 5.77 30.04 -30.27
C PRO A 308 5.00 30.83 -29.20
N GLY A 309 5.45 32.06 -28.91
CA GLY A 309 4.94 32.86 -27.79
C GLY A 309 5.56 32.52 -26.42
N GLY A 310 6.44 31.52 -26.34
CA GLY A 310 7.21 31.17 -25.14
C GLY A 310 6.31 30.88 -23.93
N TYR A 311 6.72 31.35 -22.76
CA TYR A 311 6.02 31.05 -21.51
C TYR A 311 4.58 31.55 -21.49
N SER A 312 4.34 32.78 -21.96
CA SER A 312 2.99 33.38 -22.06
C SER A 312 2.09 32.67 -23.08
N GLY A 313 2.68 32.14 -24.16
CA GLY A 313 1.98 31.29 -25.12
C GLY A 313 1.58 29.95 -24.49
N LEU A 314 2.47 29.35 -23.68
CA LEU A 314 2.25 28.09 -22.99
C LEU A 314 1.15 28.18 -21.91
N THR A 315 1.19 29.20 -21.04
CA THR A 315 0.18 29.41 -20.00
C THR A 315 -1.21 29.60 -20.60
N SER A 316 -1.32 30.46 -21.62
CA SER A 316 -2.56 30.72 -22.35
C SER A 316 -3.10 29.46 -23.03
N ARG A 317 -2.28 28.79 -23.86
CA ARG A 317 -2.65 27.54 -24.55
C ARG A 317 -3.15 26.47 -23.58
N ASN A 318 -2.46 26.30 -22.45
CA ASN A 318 -2.80 25.26 -21.48
C ASN A 318 -4.08 25.62 -20.70
N HIS A 319 -4.34 26.91 -20.42
CA HIS A 319 -5.62 27.39 -19.88
C HIS A 319 -6.77 27.13 -20.87
N ASP A 320 -6.66 27.61 -22.11
CA ASP A 320 -7.69 27.47 -23.15
C ASP A 320 -8.05 25.99 -23.39
N LEU A 321 -7.02 25.15 -23.51
CA LEU A 321 -7.21 23.70 -23.70
C LEU A 321 -7.76 23.01 -22.43
N ALA A 322 -7.46 23.48 -21.21
CA ALA A 322 -8.06 22.95 -19.99
C ALA A 322 -9.54 23.33 -19.87
N VAL A 323 -9.90 24.58 -20.17
CA VAL A 323 -11.28 25.09 -20.22
C VAL A 323 -12.10 24.33 -21.28
N LEU A 324 -11.53 24.12 -22.47
CA LEU A 324 -12.15 23.36 -23.56
C LEU A 324 -12.29 21.86 -23.21
N ALA A 325 -11.23 21.21 -22.73
CA ALA A 325 -11.24 19.81 -22.32
C ALA A 325 -12.27 19.56 -21.22
N ARG A 326 -12.31 20.43 -20.20
CA ARG A 326 -13.32 20.41 -19.14
C ARG A 326 -14.73 20.50 -19.72
N SER A 327 -14.97 21.44 -20.63
CA SER A 327 -16.28 21.63 -21.27
C SER A 327 -16.72 20.43 -22.12
N ILE A 328 -15.79 19.80 -22.84
CA ILE A 328 -16.01 18.56 -23.60
C ILE A 328 -16.38 17.40 -22.67
N VAL A 329 -15.60 17.17 -21.62
CA VAL A 329 -15.81 16.06 -20.68
C VAL A 329 -17.09 16.25 -19.87
N CYS A 330 -17.35 17.45 -19.33
CA CYS A 330 -18.62 17.79 -18.66
C CYS A 330 -19.84 17.50 -19.56
N LYS A 331 -19.79 17.92 -20.82
CA LYS A 331 -20.86 17.69 -21.81
C LYS A 331 -21.04 16.20 -22.14
N ALA A 332 -19.96 15.43 -22.22
CA ALA A 332 -20.01 14.01 -22.56
C ALA A 332 -20.63 13.14 -21.44
N ILE A 333 -20.43 13.51 -20.16
CA ILE A 333 -20.95 12.74 -19.01
C ILE A 333 -22.25 13.33 -18.43
N GLY A 334 -22.63 14.55 -18.83
CA GLY A 334 -23.90 15.20 -18.47
C GLY A 334 -23.86 16.04 -17.20
N VAL A 335 -22.69 16.54 -16.77
CA VAL A 335 -22.54 17.34 -15.54
C VAL A 335 -22.40 18.84 -15.84
N LYS A 336 -22.76 19.67 -14.86
CA LYS A 336 -22.54 21.12 -14.91
C LYS A 336 -21.05 21.46 -14.80
N ILE A 337 -20.67 22.61 -15.35
CA ILE A 337 -19.32 23.18 -15.17
C ILE A 337 -19.16 23.60 -13.69
N PRO A 338 -18.10 23.18 -12.98
CA PRO A 338 -17.99 23.41 -11.53
C PRO A 338 -17.65 24.84 -11.10
N CYS A 339 -16.99 25.62 -11.96
CA CYS A 339 -16.42 26.93 -11.63
C CYS A 339 -16.31 27.83 -12.86
N PRO A 340 -16.24 29.17 -12.71
CA PRO A 340 -15.91 30.07 -13.81
C PRO A 340 -14.55 29.76 -14.44
N ASP A 341 -14.44 30.00 -15.74
CA ASP A 341 -13.25 29.74 -16.55
C ASP A 341 -12.03 30.50 -16.02
N SER A 342 -12.24 31.70 -15.48
CA SER A 342 -11.21 32.52 -14.81
C SER A 342 -10.63 31.92 -13.52
N MET A 343 -11.16 30.81 -13.01
CA MET A 343 -10.60 30.03 -11.90
C MET A 343 -9.86 28.76 -12.36
N ILE A 344 -9.69 28.58 -13.67
CA ILE A 344 -8.95 27.48 -14.29
C ILE A 344 -7.59 27.99 -14.79
N ALA A 345 -6.56 27.17 -14.65
CA ALA A 345 -5.31 27.31 -15.41
C ALA A 345 -5.05 25.97 -16.11
N ALA A 346 -3.84 25.40 -16.06
CA ALA A 346 -3.54 24.12 -16.72
C ALA A 346 -4.17 22.85 -16.09
N MET A 347 -5.16 22.97 -15.20
CA MET A 347 -5.88 21.85 -14.56
C MET A 347 -7.37 22.17 -14.44
N ALA A 348 -8.21 21.13 -14.53
CA ALA A 348 -9.62 21.21 -14.18
C ALA A 348 -10.10 19.93 -13.48
N THR A 349 -10.77 20.10 -12.34
CA THR A 349 -11.49 19.01 -11.67
C THR A 349 -12.96 19.00 -12.10
N ILE A 350 -13.51 17.80 -12.31
CA ILE A 350 -14.87 17.56 -12.79
C ILE A 350 -15.56 16.54 -11.86
N PRO A 351 -16.79 16.81 -11.37
CA PRO A 351 -17.58 15.82 -10.64
C PRO A 351 -17.91 14.63 -11.55
N LEU A 352 -17.64 13.42 -11.08
CA LEU A 352 -18.18 12.21 -11.70
C LEU A 352 -19.52 11.85 -11.04
N PRO A 353 -20.42 11.12 -11.72
CA PRO A 353 -21.50 10.41 -11.05
C PRO A 353 -20.93 9.47 -9.98
N ASP A 354 -21.63 9.28 -8.86
CA ASP A 354 -21.18 8.40 -7.78
C ASP A 354 -20.97 6.95 -8.22
N SER A 355 -20.24 6.19 -7.39
CA SER A 355 -20.09 4.73 -7.59
C SER A 355 -21.40 4.02 -7.21
N PRO A 356 -21.84 3.00 -7.95
CA PRO A 356 -22.97 2.16 -7.52
C PRO A 356 -22.61 1.15 -6.42
N GLY A 357 -21.33 1.06 -6.03
CA GLY A 357 -20.84 0.26 -4.90
C GLY A 357 -20.26 1.12 -3.76
N PRO A 358 -19.87 0.51 -2.63
CA PRO A 358 -19.34 1.23 -1.47
C PRO A 358 -18.08 2.05 -1.78
N GLU A 359 -17.81 3.05 -0.95
CA GLU A 359 -16.59 3.87 -1.04
C GLU A 359 -15.33 3.00 -0.85
N GLN A 360 -14.29 3.27 -1.65
CA GLN A 360 -13.04 2.51 -1.66
C GLN A 360 -11.86 3.44 -1.40
N GLU A 361 -10.88 2.97 -0.62
CA GLU A 361 -9.58 3.63 -0.49
C GLU A 361 -8.63 3.26 -1.65
N GLY A 362 -7.69 4.14 -1.95
CA GLY A 362 -6.71 3.95 -3.02
C GLY A 362 -7.23 4.27 -4.42
N MET A 363 -6.81 3.51 -5.42
CA MET A 363 -7.07 3.80 -6.83
C MET A 363 -8.46 3.31 -7.26
N LEU A 364 -9.42 4.25 -7.36
CA LEU A 364 -10.82 3.99 -7.67
C LEU A 364 -11.04 3.19 -8.98
N PRO A 365 -12.07 2.32 -9.07
CA PRO A 365 -12.29 1.41 -10.22
C PRO A 365 -12.29 2.11 -11.58
N ILE A 366 -12.92 3.28 -11.67
CA ILE A 366 -12.97 4.11 -12.89
C ILE A 366 -11.57 4.58 -13.35
N GLN A 367 -10.67 4.91 -12.42
CA GLN A 367 -9.26 5.21 -12.74
C GLN A 367 -8.54 3.94 -13.21
N GLN A 368 -8.80 2.79 -12.58
CA GLN A 368 -8.21 1.52 -13.01
C GLN A 368 -8.62 1.15 -14.44
N ALA A 369 -9.90 1.32 -14.79
CA ALA A 369 -10.42 1.05 -16.13
C ALA A 369 -9.83 2.01 -17.18
N LEU A 370 -9.80 3.32 -16.89
CA LEU A 370 -9.18 4.32 -17.77
C LEU A 370 -7.70 3.99 -18.05
N TRP A 371 -6.94 3.58 -17.03
CA TRP A 371 -5.55 3.19 -17.20
C TRP A 371 -5.41 1.85 -17.96
N LYS A 372 -6.01 0.78 -17.46
CA LYS A 372 -5.78 -0.60 -17.94
C LYS A 372 -6.45 -0.93 -19.28
N GLU A 373 -7.63 -0.39 -19.55
CA GLU A 373 -8.36 -0.68 -20.80
C GLU A 373 -8.06 0.32 -21.92
N HIS A 374 -7.60 1.54 -21.59
CA HIS A 374 -7.54 2.65 -22.55
C HIS A 374 -6.18 3.38 -22.59
N GLY A 375 -5.24 3.02 -21.71
CA GLY A 375 -3.91 3.61 -21.59
C GLY A 375 -3.90 4.99 -20.93
N ILE A 376 -4.99 5.41 -20.29
CA ILE A 376 -5.18 6.80 -19.83
C ILE A 376 -4.71 6.95 -18.38
N VAL A 377 -3.64 7.72 -18.17
CA VAL A 377 -3.13 8.04 -16.84
C VAL A 377 -3.70 9.39 -16.41
N ILE A 378 -4.78 9.34 -15.63
CA ILE A 378 -5.49 10.50 -15.08
C ILE A 378 -6.01 10.17 -13.67
N PRO A 379 -5.92 11.06 -12.68
CA PRO A 379 -6.33 10.79 -11.31
C PRO A 379 -7.84 10.97 -11.14
N VAL A 380 -8.43 10.06 -10.37
CA VAL A 380 -9.78 10.18 -9.83
C VAL A 380 -9.69 10.11 -8.31
N TYR A 381 -10.09 11.19 -7.64
CA TYR A 381 -10.02 11.33 -6.20
C TYR A 381 -11.38 11.08 -5.56
N SER A 382 -11.41 10.40 -4.42
CA SER A 382 -12.54 10.44 -3.49
C SER A 382 -12.73 11.86 -2.94
N TRP A 383 -13.98 12.27 -2.77
CA TRP A 383 -14.38 13.62 -2.39
C TRP A 383 -15.35 13.55 -1.18
N PRO A 384 -15.23 14.43 -0.17
CA PRO A 384 -15.95 14.25 1.10
C PRO A 384 -17.48 14.45 0.99
N SER A 385 -17.92 15.43 0.19
CA SER A 385 -19.33 15.69 -0.09
C SER A 385 -19.83 14.88 -1.29
N TYR A 386 -21.14 14.84 -1.52
CA TYR A 386 -21.64 14.40 -2.82
C TYR A 386 -21.34 15.44 -3.92
N PRO A 387 -21.02 15.03 -5.16
CA PRO A 387 -20.69 13.66 -5.55
C PRO A 387 -19.31 13.23 -5.02
N LYS A 388 -19.24 11.99 -4.54
CA LYS A 388 -18.16 11.39 -3.75
C LYS A 388 -16.88 11.08 -4.53
N ARG A 389 -16.83 11.34 -5.84
CA ARG A 389 -15.62 11.18 -6.66
C ARG A 389 -15.50 12.23 -7.76
N VAL A 390 -14.27 12.67 -8.01
CA VAL A 390 -13.94 13.73 -8.98
C VAL A 390 -12.74 13.31 -9.84
N ILE A 391 -12.78 13.61 -11.13
CA ILE A 391 -11.66 13.40 -12.06
C ILE A 391 -10.93 14.73 -12.28
N ARG A 392 -9.60 14.74 -12.21
CA ARG A 392 -8.79 15.95 -12.47
C ARG A 392 -7.95 15.77 -13.73
N LEU A 393 -8.26 16.52 -14.78
CA LEU A 393 -7.40 16.62 -15.95
C LEU A 393 -6.29 17.65 -15.71
N SER A 394 -5.08 17.35 -16.19
CA SER A 394 -3.96 18.27 -16.34
C SER A 394 -3.63 18.45 -17.83
N VAL A 395 -3.18 19.64 -18.22
CA VAL A 395 -2.82 20.00 -19.60
C VAL A 395 -1.40 20.55 -19.65
N GLN A 396 -0.54 20.00 -20.49
CA GLN A 396 0.81 20.54 -20.73
C GLN A 396 1.10 20.64 -22.24
N ALA A 397 2.26 21.20 -22.60
CA ALA A 397 2.77 21.34 -23.97
C ALA A 397 2.63 20.06 -24.83
N TYR A 398 2.80 18.88 -24.23
CA TYR A 398 2.71 17.58 -24.91
C TYR A 398 1.28 17.04 -25.09
N ASN A 399 0.28 17.61 -24.42
CA ASN A 399 -1.12 17.18 -24.54
C ASN A 399 -1.82 17.84 -25.71
N THR A 400 -2.82 17.16 -26.30
CA THR A 400 -3.58 17.66 -27.46
C THR A 400 -5.09 17.46 -27.27
N LEU A 401 -5.90 18.21 -28.02
CA LEU A 401 -7.37 18.16 -27.97
C LEU A 401 -7.92 16.74 -28.25
N ASP A 402 -7.31 16.00 -29.17
CA ASP A 402 -7.70 14.62 -29.49
C ASP A 402 -7.56 13.67 -28.28
N GLN A 403 -6.63 13.94 -27.35
CA GLN A 403 -6.52 13.17 -26.11
C GLN A 403 -7.72 13.42 -25.20
N TYR A 404 -8.20 14.66 -25.08
CA TYR A 404 -9.36 14.98 -24.25
C TYR A 404 -10.70 14.57 -24.89
N LEU A 405 -10.77 14.53 -26.22
CA LEU A 405 -11.86 13.87 -26.95
C LEU A 405 -11.87 12.36 -26.67
N LYS A 406 -10.72 11.67 -26.79
CA LYS A 406 -10.59 10.24 -26.43
C LYS A 406 -10.93 10.00 -24.95
N LEU A 407 -10.49 10.87 -24.02
CA LEU A 407 -10.88 10.80 -22.61
C LEU A 407 -12.40 10.87 -22.45
N ALA A 408 -13.08 11.78 -23.13
CA ALA A 408 -14.53 11.94 -23.03
C ALA A 408 -15.29 10.70 -23.54
N ASP A 409 -14.87 10.12 -24.67
CA ASP A 409 -15.45 8.87 -25.19
C ASP A 409 -15.16 7.67 -24.28
N CYS A 410 -13.92 7.49 -23.83
CA CYS A 410 -13.53 6.43 -22.90
C CYS A 410 -14.25 6.57 -21.55
N LEU A 411 -14.35 7.79 -21.00
CA LEU A 411 -15.05 8.04 -19.74
C LEU A 411 -16.55 7.78 -19.87
N ARG A 412 -17.17 8.14 -21.01
CA ARG A 412 -18.56 7.74 -21.29
C ARG A 412 -18.69 6.22 -21.39
N ILE A 413 -17.76 5.52 -22.05
CA ILE A 413 -17.78 4.04 -22.12
C ILE A 413 -17.65 3.41 -20.73
N VAL A 414 -16.75 3.89 -19.88
CA VAL A 414 -16.56 3.37 -18.51
C VAL A 414 -17.76 3.71 -17.61
N LEU A 415 -18.30 4.93 -17.66
CA LEU A 415 -19.52 5.28 -16.92
C LEU A 415 -20.75 4.54 -17.46
N ASP A 416 -20.86 4.29 -18.77
CA ASP A 416 -21.93 3.46 -19.34
C ASP A 416 -21.76 1.98 -18.95
N LYS A 417 -20.52 1.50 -18.73
CA LYS A 417 -20.26 0.17 -18.13
C LYS A 417 -20.69 0.11 -16.67
N GLU A 418 -20.29 1.06 -15.83
CA GLU A 418 -20.70 1.14 -14.41
C GLU A 418 -22.23 1.32 -14.24
N ARG A 419 -22.86 2.11 -15.12
CA ARG A 419 -24.32 2.26 -15.19
C ARG A 419 -25.00 0.99 -15.67
N LYS A 420 -24.38 0.20 -16.55
CA LYS A 420 -24.96 -1.08 -17.03
C LYS A 420 -24.75 -2.22 -16.05
N SER A 421 -23.63 -2.32 -15.35
CA SER A 421 -23.49 -3.31 -14.27
C SER A 421 -24.49 -3.06 -13.15
N SER A 422 -24.79 -1.79 -12.83
CA SER A 422 -25.88 -1.44 -11.90
C SER A 422 -27.29 -1.56 -12.51
N SER A 423 -27.52 -1.26 -13.80
CA SER A 423 -28.86 -1.38 -14.41
C SER A 423 -29.25 -2.81 -14.79
N LEU A 424 -28.29 -3.71 -15.09
CA LEU A 424 -28.58 -5.14 -15.27
C LEU A 424 -28.91 -5.85 -13.93
N ALA A 425 -28.55 -5.24 -12.80
CA ALA A 425 -29.07 -5.65 -11.49
C ALA A 425 -30.56 -5.26 -11.33
N SER A 426 -31.01 -4.15 -11.92
CA SER A 426 -32.38 -3.63 -11.75
C SER A 426 -33.42 -4.06 -12.80
N VAL A 427 -32.99 -4.55 -13.97
CA VAL A 427 -33.89 -5.06 -15.04
C VAL A 427 -33.46 -6.46 -15.46
N GLY A 428 -34.40 -7.39 -15.69
CA GLY A 428 -34.09 -8.78 -16.06
C GLY A 428 -34.90 -9.32 -17.24
N SER A 429 -34.32 -10.30 -17.95
CA SER A 429 -34.81 -10.93 -19.21
C SER A 429 -34.89 -9.96 -20.41
N ILE A 430 -34.60 -10.32 -21.66
CA ILE A 430 -34.20 -11.59 -22.32
C ILE A 430 -33.49 -11.17 -23.65
N ASP A 431 -32.61 -11.88 -24.37
CA ASP A 431 -31.63 -13.00 -24.21
C ASP A 431 -30.84 -13.05 -25.56
N CYS A 432 -29.76 -13.78 -25.88
CA CYS A 432 -28.83 -14.76 -25.29
C CYS A 432 -27.49 -14.61 -26.10
N PRO A 433 -26.44 -15.49 -26.10
CA PRO A 433 -26.23 -16.76 -25.39
C PRO A 433 -25.14 -16.70 -24.30
N THR A 434 -25.36 -17.45 -23.21
CA THR A 434 -24.41 -17.57 -22.08
C THR A 434 -24.25 -19.03 -21.65
N PRO A 435 -23.03 -19.58 -21.58
CA PRO A 435 -22.69 -20.76 -20.80
C PRO A 435 -21.87 -20.39 -19.53
N PRO A 436 -22.07 -21.08 -18.40
CA PRO A 436 -23.23 -20.86 -17.54
C PRO A 436 -22.83 -20.37 -16.12
N TYR A 437 -23.82 -20.30 -15.23
CA TYR A 437 -23.70 -19.99 -13.78
C TYR A 437 -23.47 -18.54 -13.35
N THR A 438 -24.57 -17.80 -13.29
CA THR A 438 -24.97 -17.11 -12.05
C THR A 438 -26.49 -17.00 -12.02
N ARG A 439 -27.15 -17.44 -10.95
CA ARG A 439 -28.63 -17.36 -10.81
C ARG A 439 -28.99 -16.49 -9.61
N ARG A 440 -29.93 -15.57 -9.82
CA ARG A 440 -30.45 -14.64 -8.81
C ARG A 440 -31.08 -15.38 -7.62
N GLN A 441 -30.98 -14.78 -6.45
CA GLN A 441 -32.07 -14.75 -5.47
C GLN A 441 -32.54 -13.30 -5.29
N SER A 442 -33.78 -13.14 -4.84
CA SER A 442 -34.49 -11.88 -4.65
C SER A 442 -34.63 -11.55 -3.16
N ASP A 443 -34.86 -10.27 -2.87
CA ASP A 443 -35.85 -9.68 -1.95
C ASP A 443 -36.45 -10.66 -0.88
N ASP A 444 -36.45 -10.32 0.41
CA ASP A 444 -37.21 -9.15 0.89
C ASP A 444 -36.75 -8.56 2.25
N SER A 445 -37.34 -7.42 2.59
CA SER A 445 -37.32 -6.55 3.81
C SER A 445 -37.26 -7.23 5.22
N ALA A 446 -37.05 -6.57 6.39
CA ALA A 446 -37.36 -5.20 6.86
C ALA A 446 -36.74 -4.87 8.28
N TYR A 447 -36.86 -3.61 8.75
CA TYR A 447 -36.62 -3.07 10.13
C TYR A 447 -35.20 -3.23 10.76
N SER A 448 -34.80 -2.49 11.82
CA SER A 448 -34.62 -1.04 12.06
C SER A 448 -34.11 -0.81 13.51
N SER A 449 -33.70 0.42 13.83
CA SER A 449 -33.72 1.06 15.18
C SER A 449 -32.87 0.50 16.37
N SER A 450 -31.85 1.31 16.71
CA SER A 450 -31.59 1.93 18.03
C SER A 450 -31.02 1.17 19.27
N SER A 451 -29.91 1.74 19.76
CA SER A 451 -29.59 2.13 21.16
C SER A 451 -29.36 1.10 22.30
N GLU A 452 -28.17 1.24 22.90
CA GLU A 452 -27.84 1.17 24.35
C GLU A 452 -28.01 -0.12 25.17
N GLY A 453 -27.09 -0.31 26.14
CA GLY A 453 -27.34 -1.06 27.37
C GLY A 453 -26.60 -2.41 27.52
N PRO A 454 -25.62 -2.55 28.45
CA PRO A 454 -25.04 -3.83 28.82
C PRO A 454 -25.82 -4.51 29.96
N LEU A 455 -25.81 -5.86 30.04
CA LEU A 455 -26.02 -6.62 31.28
C LEU A 455 -25.53 -8.07 31.16
N ALA A 456 -25.46 -8.80 32.28
CA ALA A 456 -24.60 -9.96 32.45
C ALA A 456 -25.31 -11.33 32.52
N CYS A 457 -24.53 -12.38 32.20
CA CYS A 457 -24.51 -13.74 32.76
C CYS A 457 -25.84 -14.49 33.06
N GLY A 458 -26.01 -15.66 32.43
CA GLY A 458 -27.05 -16.63 32.83
C GLY A 458 -26.91 -18.00 32.15
N CYS A 459 -26.29 -18.98 32.80
CA CYS A 459 -26.15 -20.35 32.29
C CYS A 459 -27.39 -21.21 32.57
N SER A 460 -27.86 -22.01 31.60
CA SER A 460 -28.54 -23.30 31.87
C SER A 460 -28.62 -24.19 30.63
N ASN A 461 -28.79 -25.50 30.84
CA ASN A 461 -28.81 -26.53 29.79
C ASN A 461 -30.19 -26.71 29.15
N SER A 462 -30.22 -27.12 27.87
CA SER A 462 -30.80 -28.39 27.37
C SER A 462 -31.32 -28.29 25.93
N GLY A 463 -31.52 -29.43 25.26
CA GLY A 463 -32.27 -29.49 23.99
C GLY A 463 -31.51 -30.04 22.78
N THR A 464 -31.02 -31.28 22.85
CA THR A 464 -30.63 -32.01 21.63
C THR A 464 -31.85 -32.22 20.72
N LYS A 465 -31.85 -31.60 19.53
CA LYS A 465 -32.75 -31.96 18.43
C LYS A 465 -31.98 -32.20 17.14
N THR A 466 -32.10 -33.43 16.64
CA THR A 466 -31.71 -33.83 15.30
C THR A 466 -32.55 -33.10 14.26
N LEU A 467 -31.90 -32.65 13.18
CA LEU A 467 -32.58 -32.16 11.98
C LEU A 467 -32.50 -33.21 10.88
N SER A 468 -33.66 -33.67 10.42
CA SER A 468 -33.85 -34.55 9.28
C SER A 468 -33.73 -33.78 7.96
N ALA A 469 -33.55 -34.50 6.85
CA ALA A 469 -33.26 -33.92 5.55
C ALA A 469 -34.42 -33.09 4.96
N GLY A 470 -34.06 -31.94 4.38
CA GLY A 470 -34.86 -31.16 3.44
C GLY A 470 -33.92 -30.29 2.61
N HIS A 471 -34.09 -30.23 1.29
CA HIS A 471 -33.21 -29.46 0.42
C HIS A 471 -33.50 -27.95 0.53
N GLY A 472 -32.77 -27.28 1.42
CA GLY A 472 -32.64 -25.83 1.45
C GLY A 472 -31.16 -25.45 1.48
N VAL A 473 -30.76 -24.43 0.72
CA VAL A 473 -29.38 -23.93 0.74
C VAL A 473 -29.13 -23.29 2.10
N LEU A 474 -28.28 -23.92 2.91
CA LEU A 474 -27.82 -23.36 4.17
C LEU A 474 -26.91 -22.16 3.87
N GLY A 475 -27.42 -20.95 4.15
CA GLY A 475 -26.58 -19.78 4.30
C GLY A 475 -25.53 -19.99 5.40
N PRO A 476 -24.40 -19.26 5.37
CA PRO A 476 -23.42 -19.38 6.43
C PRO A 476 -24.05 -18.84 7.73
N PRO A 477 -23.82 -19.48 8.89
CA PRO A 477 -24.10 -18.81 10.14
C PRO A 477 -23.10 -17.65 10.28
N TYR A 478 -23.57 -16.41 10.23
CA TYR A 478 -22.80 -15.23 10.70
C TYR A 478 -22.70 -15.22 12.25
N GLN A 479 -22.61 -16.40 12.85
CA GLN A 479 -22.51 -16.66 14.28
C GLN A 479 -21.34 -17.63 14.48
N ASP A 480 -20.43 -17.26 15.37
CA ASP A 480 -19.25 -18.05 15.68
C ASP A 480 -19.61 -19.47 16.13
N ILE A 481 -18.90 -20.45 15.58
CA ILE A 481 -19.10 -21.86 15.94
C ILE A 481 -18.07 -22.21 17.01
N GLU A 482 -18.51 -22.27 18.26
CA GLU A 482 -17.73 -22.83 19.36
C GLU A 482 -17.57 -24.36 19.20
N LYS A 483 -16.35 -24.85 19.39
CA LYS A 483 -15.94 -26.28 19.33
C LYS A 483 -16.46 -27.01 18.08
N PRO A 484 -16.13 -26.51 16.86
CA PRO A 484 -16.61 -27.08 15.61
C PRO A 484 -16.17 -28.54 15.43
N THR A 485 -17.09 -29.40 14.99
CA THR A 485 -16.73 -30.77 14.59
C THR A 485 -16.11 -30.78 13.18
N LEU A 486 -15.29 -31.79 12.86
CA LEU A 486 -14.78 -31.98 11.50
C LEU A 486 -15.91 -32.08 10.45
N ALA A 487 -17.09 -32.59 10.84
CA ALA A 487 -18.27 -32.62 9.98
C ALA A 487 -18.85 -31.21 9.72
N ALA A 488 -18.85 -30.32 10.73
CA ALA A 488 -19.24 -28.92 10.55
C ALA A 488 -18.25 -28.17 9.66
N LEU A 489 -16.94 -28.33 9.88
CA LEU A 489 -15.89 -27.74 9.04
C LEU A 489 -15.95 -28.26 7.59
N SER A 490 -16.30 -29.53 7.40
CA SER A 490 -16.53 -30.10 6.06
C SER A 490 -17.74 -29.48 5.36
N LYS A 491 -18.86 -29.27 6.08
CA LYS A 491 -20.04 -28.59 5.53
C LYS A 491 -19.78 -27.13 5.17
N LEU A 492 -18.90 -26.45 5.91
CA LEU A 492 -18.44 -25.11 5.55
C LEU A 492 -17.64 -25.14 4.24
N ALA A 493 -16.66 -26.04 4.09
CA ALA A 493 -15.92 -26.23 2.84
C ALA A 493 -16.84 -26.60 1.66
N GLU A 494 -17.78 -27.54 1.86
CA GLU A 494 -18.78 -27.95 0.87
C GLU A 494 -19.67 -26.78 0.44
N SER A 495 -20.19 -25.98 1.39
CA SER A 495 -20.97 -24.76 1.12
C SER A 495 -20.17 -23.74 0.29
N ARG A 496 -18.88 -23.56 0.58
CA ARG A 496 -18.00 -22.65 -0.17
C ARG A 496 -17.74 -23.16 -1.59
N ILE A 497 -17.50 -24.46 -1.77
CA ILE A 497 -17.28 -25.06 -3.10
C ILE A 497 -18.57 -25.01 -3.94
N LEU A 498 -19.75 -25.20 -3.35
CA LEU A 498 -21.03 -25.01 -4.04
C LEU A 498 -21.22 -23.59 -4.58
N ARG A 499 -20.72 -22.54 -3.88
CA ARG A 499 -20.71 -21.17 -4.41
C ARG A 499 -19.79 -21.03 -5.63
N ILE A 500 -18.69 -21.77 -5.72
CA ILE A 500 -17.83 -21.82 -6.92
C ILE A 500 -18.57 -22.50 -8.07
N ILE A 501 -19.20 -23.65 -7.82
CA ILE A 501 -19.95 -24.40 -8.85
C ILE A 501 -21.12 -23.58 -9.40
N HIS A 502 -21.86 -22.86 -8.54
CA HIS A 502 -23.05 -22.11 -8.93
C HIS A 502 -22.79 -20.62 -9.26
N GLY A 503 -21.57 -20.13 -9.05
CA GLY A 503 -21.17 -18.73 -9.19
C GLY A 503 -21.73 -17.77 -8.11
N THR A 504 -22.41 -18.29 -7.08
CA THR A 504 -23.21 -17.50 -6.12
C THR A 504 -22.36 -16.91 -4.99
N PHE A 505 -21.39 -16.07 -5.32
CA PHE A 505 -20.67 -15.22 -4.37
C PHE A 505 -21.21 -13.78 -4.41
N SER A 506 -21.37 -13.16 -3.24
CA SER A 506 -21.88 -11.78 -3.09
C SER A 506 -20.82 -10.70 -3.39
N PHE A 507 -19.54 -11.06 -3.24
CA PHE A 507 -18.35 -10.24 -3.48
C PHE A 507 -17.24 -11.12 -4.09
N ASP A 508 -16.10 -10.53 -4.48
CA ASP A 508 -14.95 -11.31 -4.98
C ASP A 508 -14.61 -12.46 -4.01
N PRO A 509 -14.37 -13.70 -4.48
CA PRO A 509 -14.81 -14.91 -3.76
C PRO A 509 -13.93 -15.37 -2.58
N VAL A 510 -13.79 -14.52 -1.55
CA VAL A 510 -13.47 -14.81 -0.14
C VAL A 510 -12.24 -15.71 0.11
N SER A 511 -11.23 -15.29 0.88
CA SER A 511 -10.17 -16.24 1.27
C SER A 511 -10.73 -17.34 2.20
N LEU A 512 -11.09 -18.48 1.61
CA LEU A 512 -11.95 -19.52 2.20
C LEU A 512 -11.39 -20.18 3.47
N PHE A 513 -10.09 -20.04 3.70
CA PHE A 513 -9.43 -20.07 5.01
C PHE A 513 -8.28 -19.03 5.01
N PRO A 514 -7.78 -18.60 6.18
CA PRO A 514 -6.62 -17.72 6.26
C PRO A 514 -5.34 -18.46 5.79
N THR A 515 -4.75 -17.97 4.70
CA THR A 515 -3.47 -18.49 4.17
C THR A 515 -2.33 -17.53 4.48
N ALA A 516 -1.16 -18.05 4.83
CA ALA A 516 0.02 -17.26 5.25
C ALA A 516 0.45 -16.15 4.27
N GLY A 517 0.09 -16.26 2.98
CA GLY A 517 0.36 -15.27 1.94
C GLY A 517 -0.14 -13.84 2.24
N ALA A 518 -1.01 -13.65 3.24
CA ALA A 518 -1.28 -12.33 3.82
C ALA A 518 0.00 -11.59 4.25
N CYS A 519 1.03 -12.31 4.71
CA CYS A 519 2.34 -11.76 5.11
C CYS A 519 3.29 -11.48 3.93
N GLU A 520 2.89 -11.80 2.69
CA GLU A 520 3.57 -11.45 1.44
C GLU A 520 2.83 -10.31 0.69
N VAL A 521 1.72 -9.77 1.23
CA VAL A 521 0.93 -8.68 0.60
C VAL A 521 1.73 -7.39 0.40
N ALA A 522 2.79 -7.16 1.18
CA ALA A 522 3.74 -6.06 0.97
C ALA A 522 4.49 -6.11 -0.39
N LEU A 523 4.37 -7.21 -1.15
CA LEU A 523 4.95 -7.40 -2.50
C LEU A 523 3.89 -7.59 -3.61
N THR A 524 2.58 -7.51 -3.31
CA THR A 524 1.52 -7.55 -4.33
C THR A 524 0.79 -6.21 -4.42
N SER A 525 0.55 -5.71 -5.63
CA SER A 525 -0.38 -4.60 -5.80
C SER A 525 -1.80 -5.02 -5.43
N THR A 526 -2.64 -4.07 -5.00
CA THR A 526 -4.08 -4.30 -4.76
C THR A 526 -4.76 -4.98 -5.95
N SER A 527 -4.29 -4.68 -7.18
CA SER A 527 -4.80 -5.29 -8.40
C SER A 527 -4.30 -6.71 -8.69
N GLU A 528 -3.13 -7.10 -8.19
CA GLU A 528 -2.69 -8.51 -8.25
C GLU A 528 -3.39 -9.32 -7.18
N PHE A 529 -3.61 -8.74 -6.00
CA PHE A 529 -4.48 -9.33 -4.98
C PHE A 529 -5.89 -9.57 -5.55
N GLN A 530 -6.58 -8.54 -6.07
CA GLN A 530 -7.90 -8.69 -6.72
C GLN A 530 -7.91 -9.74 -7.85
N LYS A 531 -6.81 -9.88 -8.61
CA LYS A 531 -6.68 -10.85 -9.71
C LYS A 531 -6.40 -12.29 -9.23
N HIS A 532 -5.89 -12.50 -8.01
CA HIS A 532 -5.36 -13.80 -7.57
C HIS A 532 -5.78 -14.28 -6.16
N ALA A 533 -6.46 -13.46 -5.36
CA ALA A 533 -6.60 -13.67 -3.91
C ALA A 533 -7.43 -14.88 -3.46
N ASN A 534 -8.32 -15.40 -4.30
CA ASN A 534 -9.54 -16.06 -3.79
C ASN A 534 -9.82 -17.50 -4.29
N LEU A 535 -9.21 -17.95 -5.39
CA LEU A 535 -9.28 -19.35 -5.84
C LEU A 535 -7.89 -19.99 -5.85
N GLU A 536 -7.79 -21.25 -5.42
CA GLU A 536 -6.48 -21.94 -5.34
C GLU A 536 -5.79 -22.08 -6.72
N THR A 537 -6.55 -22.19 -7.83
CA THR A 537 -6.01 -22.09 -9.20
C THR A 537 -5.24 -20.78 -9.42
N SER A 538 -5.84 -19.66 -9.02
CA SER A 538 -5.28 -18.31 -9.18
C SER A 538 -4.12 -18.06 -8.22
N LYS A 539 -4.21 -18.55 -6.97
CA LYS A 539 -3.12 -18.51 -5.97
C LYS A 539 -1.90 -19.29 -6.44
N MET A 540 -2.09 -20.53 -6.88
CA MET A 540 -1.02 -21.39 -7.42
C MET A 540 -0.38 -20.76 -8.66
N SER A 541 -1.19 -20.21 -9.57
CA SER A 541 -0.68 -19.54 -10.77
C SER A 541 0.18 -18.31 -10.41
N TYR A 542 -0.26 -17.48 -9.45
CA TYR A 542 0.53 -16.35 -8.96
C TYR A 542 1.84 -16.78 -8.30
N MET A 543 1.78 -17.72 -7.36
CA MET A 543 2.93 -18.24 -6.62
C MET A 543 4.02 -18.77 -7.56
N LEU A 544 3.65 -19.58 -8.56
CA LEU A 544 4.60 -20.18 -9.50
C LEU A 544 5.10 -19.19 -10.57
N SER A 545 4.31 -18.19 -10.94
CA SER A 545 4.74 -17.14 -11.88
C SER A 545 5.66 -16.11 -11.21
N CYS A 546 5.18 -15.47 -10.15
CA CYS A 546 5.77 -14.25 -9.57
C CYS A 546 6.77 -14.49 -8.45
N ILE A 547 6.86 -15.70 -7.86
CA ILE A 547 7.82 -16.00 -6.79
C ILE A 547 8.82 -17.07 -7.27
N PRO A 548 9.96 -16.70 -7.90
CA PRO A 548 10.89 -17.67 -8.50
C PRO A 548 11.36 -18.77 -7.52
N ARG A 549 11.55 -18.42 -6.24
CA ARG A 549 11.98 -19.33 -5.17
C ARG A 549 10.91 -20.37 -4.74
N ARG A 550 9.70 -20.33 -5.31
CA ARG A 550 8.63 -21.33 -5.13
C ARG A 550 8.61 -22.38 -6.25
N ARG A 551 9.39 -22.18 -7.33
CA ARG A 551 9.43 -23.10 -8.47
C ARG A 551 10.21 -24.38 -8.14
N ILE A 552 10.04 -25.39 -8.96
CA ILE A 552 10.69 -26.70 -8.82
C ILE A 552 12.22 -26.55 -8.77
N PRO A 553 12.91 -27.21 -7.82
CA PRO A 553 14.37 -27.26 -7.78
C PRO A 553 14.97 -27.77 -9.09
N GLN A 554 16.08 -27.19 -9.54
CA GLN A 554 16.77 -27.56 -10.78
C GLN A 554 17.16 -29.06 -10.81
N ILE A 555 17.47 -29.65 -9.64
CA ILE A 555 17.73 -31.10 -9.48
C ILE A 555 16.51 -32.02 -9.71
N MET A 556 15.30 -31.45 -9.74
CA MET A 556 14.04 -32.17 -10.00
C MET A 556 13.46 -31.88 -11.39
N ALA A 557 13.84 -30.76 -12.01
CA ALA A 557 13.26 -30.26 -13.25
C ALA A 557 13.23 -31.30 -14.38
N SER A 558 14.30 -32.08 -14.56
CA SER A 558 14.37 -33.12 -15.60
C SER A 558 13.33 -34.24 -15.42
N PHE A 559 13.02 -34.64 -14.17
CA PHE A 559 12.00 -35.65 -13.88
C PHE A 559 10.58 -35.11 -14.13
N VAL A 560 10.37 -33.80 -13.98
CA VAL A 560 9.08 -33.14 -14.25
C VAL A 560 8.89 -32.88 -15.75
N SER A 561 9.95 -32.52 -16.48
CA SER A 561 9.92 -32.45 -17.95
C SER A 561 9.55 -33.80 -18.57
N GLN A 562 10.15 -34.90 -18.08
CA GLN A 562 9.77 -36.27 -18.49
C GLN A 562 8.30 -36.62 -18.19
N LEU A 563 7.69 -36.05 -17.15
CA LEU A 563 6.26 -36.24 -16.89
C LEU A 563 5.41 -35.45 -17.90
N LEU A 564 5.80 -34.23 -18.28
CA LEU A 564 5.09 -33.43 -19.28
C LEU A 564 5.08 -34.06 -20.68
N GLU A 565 6.08 -34.88 -21.00
CA GLU A 565 6.16 -35.69 -22.23
C GLU A 565 5.16 -36.86 -22.25
N THR A 566 4.58 -37.25 -21.11
CA THR A 566 3.62 -38.36 -21.05
C THR A 566 2.21 -37.98 -21.51
N GLU A 567 1.44 -38.99 -21.93
CA GLU A 567 0.05 -38.77 -22.38
C GLU A 567 -0.86 -38.31 -21.23
N ASP A 568 -0.73 -38.86 -20.03
CA ASP A 568 -1.45 -38.41 -18.83
C ASP A 568 -0.49 -38.33 -17.64
N ILE A 569 -0.26 -37.11 -17.15
CA ILE A 569 0.73 -36.91 -16.08
C ILE A 569 0.25 -37.44 -14.72
N ILE A 570 -1.06 -37.60 -14.52
CA ILE A 570 -1.66 -38.08 -13.27
C ILE A 570 -1.48 -39.59 -13.14
N GLU A 571 -1.59 -40.34 -14.25
CA GLU A 571 -1.37 -41.80 -14.23
C GLU A 571 0.12 -42.18 -14.25
N ASN A 572 0.96 -41.31 -14.82
CA ASN A 572 2.41 -41.51 -14.87
C ASN A 572 3.15 -40.96 -13.64
N TRP A 573 2.53 -40.10 -12.83
CA TRP A 573 3.11 -39.55 -11.59
C TRP A 573 3.74 -40.61 -10.65
N PRO A 574 3.10 -41.77 -10.37
CA PRO A 574 3.70 -42.82 -9.54
C PRO A 574 5.06 -43.33 -10.04
N LEU A 575 5.36 -43.24 -11.34
CA LEU A 575 6.63 -43.63 -11.96
C LEU A 575 7.79 -42.67 -11.65
N ARG A 576 7.51 -41.51 -11.04
CA ARG A 576 8.51 -40.50 -10.65
C ARG A 576 8.38 -40.04 -9.19
N MET A 577 7.23 -40.24 -8.55
CA MET A 577 6.95 -39.87 -7.15
C MET A 577 8.06 -40.30 -6.17
N ASN A 578 8.50 -41.56 -6.20
CA ASN A 578 9.57 -42.03 -5.30
C ASN A 578 10.91 -41.31 -5.56
N THR A 579 11.24 -41.02 -6.82
CA THR A 579 12.46 -40.28 -7.19
C THR A 579 12.38 -38.82 -6.71
N LEU A 580 11.26 -38.14 -6.95
CA LEU A 580 11.03 -36.77 -6.50
C LEU A 580 11.05 -36.68 -4.97
N LYS A 581 10.39 -37.61 -4.26
CA LYS A 581 10.42 -37.68 -2.79
C LYS A 581 11.83 -37.92 -2.24
N ASN A 582 12.63 -38.78 -2.88
CA ASN A 582 14.03 -38.99 -2.49
C ASN A 582 14.89 -37.73 -2.71
N GLN A 583 14.74 -37.04 -3.84
CA GLN A 583 15.43 -35.76 -4.07
C GLN A 583 15.01 -34.68 -3.07
N ALA A 584 13.72 -34.61 -2.72
CA ALA A 584 13.21 -33.67 -1.72
C ALA A 584 13.77 -33.96 -0.32
N GLN A 585 13.92 -35.25 0.05
CA GLN A 585 14.58 -35.65 1.30
C GLN A 585 16.09 -35.34 1.31
N ILE A 586 16.81 -35.57 0.20
CA ILE A 586 18.23 -35.22 0.07
C ILE A 586 18.40 -33.70 0.22
N LEU A 587 17.63 -32.93 -0.54
CA LEU A 587 17.65 -31.47 -0.53
C LEU A 587 17.32 -30.92 0.85
N SER A 588 16.22 -31.37 1.45
CA SER A 588 15.80 -30.96 2.79
C SER A 588 16.86 -31.28 3.85
N ARG A 589 17.54 -32.43 3.77
CA ARG A 589 18.67 -32.77 4.66
C ARG A 589 19.88 -31.85 4.46
N ALA A 590 20.23 -31.49 3.22
CA ALA A 590 21.31 -30.55 2.95
C ALA A 590 21.00 -29.16 3.55
N ILE A 591 19.77 -28.68 3.39
CA ILE A 591 19.31 -27.40 3.96
C ILE A 591 19.31 -27.47 5.51
N THR A 592 18.79 -28.55 6.12
CA THR A 592 18.88 -28.78 7.58
C THR A 592 20.34 -28.81 8.06
N PHE A 593 21.24 -29.42 7.31
CA PHE A 593 22.66 -29.45 7.65
C PHE A 593 23.28 -28.04 7.61
N GLU A 594 23.08 -27.28 6.53
CA GLU A 594 23.62 -25.92 6.41
C GLU A 594 23.04 -24.92 7.41
N ILE A 595 21.74 -25.02 7.73
CA ILE A 595 21.08 -24.15 8.72
C ILE A 595 21.58 -24.45 10.13
N ASN A 596 21.88 -25.72 10.45
CA ASN A 596 22.32 -26.11 11.79
C ASN A 596 23.85 -26.13 11.96
N ALA A 597 24.63 -26.14 10.88
CA ALA A 597 26.10 -26.14 10.92
C ALA A 597 26.77 -25.05 11.80
N PRO A 598 26.21 -23.83 11.95
CA PRO A 598 26.76 -22.83 12.86
C PRO A 598 26.51 -23.10 14.36
N ARG A 599 25.55 -23.98 14.72
CA ARG A 599 25.08 -24.19 16.10
C ARG A 599 25.77 -25.36 16.80
N ALA A 600 27.09 -25.27 16.91
CA ALA A 600 27.91 -26.19 17.71
C ALA A 600 28.81 -25.57 18.81
N PRO A 601 28.59 -24.34 19.36
CA PRO A 601 29.07 -24.03 20.70
C PRO A 601 28.16 -24.71 21.74
N ALA A 602 28.73 -25.10 22.89
CA ALA A 602 27.92 -25.59 24.02
C ALA A 602 27.13 -24.45 24.70
N ASP A 603 27.59 -23.21 24.53
CA ASP A 603 27.01 -22.01 25.12
C ASP A 603 26.13 -21.25 24.14
N PHE A 604 24.96 -20.81 24.59
CA PHE A 604 24.12 -19.89 23.82
C PHE A 604 24.77 -18.51 23.74
N THR A 605 25.21 -18.14 22.53
CA THR A 605 25.64 -16.78 22.17
C THR A 605 24.47 -15.81 22.25
N VAL A 606 24.61 -14.73 23.01
CA VAL A 606 23.57 -13.70 23.20
C VAL A 606 23.40 -12.82 21.95
N ASP A 607 24.48 -12.63 21.17
CA ASP A 607 24.45 -11.81 19.96
C ASP A 607 23.56 -12.42 18.86
N ARG A 608 22.49 -11.70 18.52
CA ARG A 608 21.56 -12.03 17.43
C ARG A 608 22.24 -12.11 16.07
N ASN A 609 23.33 -11.36 15.84
CA ASN A 609 24.07 -11.40 14.58
C ASN A 609 24.81 -12.73 14.36
N GLY A 610 25.08 -13.49 15.43
CA GLY A 610 25.59 -14.87 15.34
C GLY A 610 24.59 -15.86 14.71
N PHE A 611 23.30 -15.54 14.72
CA PHE A 611 22.23 -16.37 14.15
C PHE A 611 21.94 -16.01 12.69
N VAL A 612 22.88 -16.32 11.80
CA VAL A 612 22.74 -16.08 10.36
C VAL A 612 21.51 -16.80 9.78
N SER A 613 20.48 -16.04 9.40
CA SER A 613 19.32 -16.52 8.65
C SER A 613 19.70 -16.83 7.19
N ARG A 614 20.41 -17.93 6.97
CA ARG A 614 20.77 -18.39 5.62
C ARG A 614 19.50 -18.62 4.79
N VAL A 615 19.34 -17.83 3.73
CA VAL A 615 18.37 -18.11 2.68
C VAL A 615 18.63 -19.52 2.16
N VAL A 616 17.59 -20.35 2.15
CA VAL A 616 17.63 -21.74 1.70
C VAL A 616 18.29 -21.84 0.32
N PRO A 617 19.49 -22.46 0.19
CA PRO A 617 20.24 -22.43 -1.05
C PRO A 617 19.84 -23.62 -1.93
N TYR A 618 18.85 -23.41 -2.80
CA TYR A 618 18.63 -24.29 -3.95
C TYR A 618 18.36 -23.51 -5.22
N GLU A 619 19.01 -23.94 -6.30
CA GLU A 619 18.75 -23.44 -7.63
C GLU A 619 17.38 -23.92 -8.10
N THR A 620 16.60 -23.03 -8.70
CA THR A 620 15.28 -23.32 -9.28
C THR A 620 15.40 -23.47 -10.79
N GLU A 621 14.38 -24.09 -11.40
CA GLU A 621 14.28 -24.28 -12.85
C GLU A 621 14.68 -23.06 -13.70
N ALA A 622 15.74 -23.20 -14.49
CA ALA A 622 16.22 -22.14 -15.39
C ALA A 622 15.48 -22.09 -16.75
N HIS A 623 14.32 -22.75 -16.87
CA HIS A 623 13.62 -22.95 -18.14
C HIS A 623 12.91 -21.69 -18.65
N GLU A 624 13.11 -21.35 -19.94
CA GLU A 624 12.55 -20.16 -20.61
C GLU A 624 11.00 -20.05 -20.58
N GLY A 625 10.29 -21.12 -20.20
CA GLY A 625 8.82 -21.20 -20.24
C GLY A 625 8.11 -21.37 -18.89
N ASN A 626 8.80 -21.31 -17.74
CA ASN A 626 8.25 -21.65 -16.41
C ASN A 626 7.62 -23.06 -16.37
N LEU A 627 8.48 -24.05 -16.15
CA LEU A 627 8.16 -25.47 -16.11
C LEU A 627 7.15 -25.78 -14.99
N SER A 628 7.25 -25.12 -13.84
CA SER A 628 6.34 -25.28 -12.70
C SER A 628 4.90 -24.87 -13.03
N LEU A 629 4.72 -23.69 -13.62
CA LEU A 629 3.41 -23.19 -14.05
C LEU A 629 2.82 -24.06 -15.17
N THR A 630 3.67 -24.53 -16.09
CA THR A 630 3.29 -25.47 -17.16
C THR A 630 2.82 -26.82 -16.58
N PHE A 631 3.54 -27.35 -15.59
CA PHE A 631 3.18 -28.60 -14.89
C PHE A 631 1.87 -28.48 -14.12
N TRP A 632 1.63 -27.36 -13.43
CA TRP A 632 0.35 -27.08 -12.76
C TRP A 632 -0.84 -27.06 -13.73
N GLY A 633 -0.72 -26.29 -14.82
CA GLY A 633 -1.77 -26.21 -15.84
C GLY A 633 -2.05 -27.55 -16.52
N ARG A 634 -1.02 -28.38 -16.71
CA ARG A 634 -1.19 -29.74 -17.25
C ARG A 634 -1.82 -30.70 -16.24
N ALA A 635 -1.51 -30.58 -14.95
CA ALA A 635 -2.10 -31.40 -13.88
C ALA A 635 -3.61 -31.19 -13.78
N LEU A 636 -4.06 -29.94 -13.73
CA LEU A 636 -5.49 -29.58 -13.72
C LEU A 636 -6.21 -30.13 -14.96
N LYS A 637 -5.62 -29.93 -16.14
CA LYS A 637 -6.19 -30.42 -17.41
C LYS A 637 -6.33 -31.94 -17.43
N ASP A 638 -5.26 -32.68 -17.14
CA ASP A 638 -5.30 -34.15 -17.23
C ASP A 638 -6.22 -34.73 -16.14
N PHE A 639 -6.20 -34.21 -14.91
CA PHE A 639 -7.10 -34.67 -13.85
C PHE A 639 -8.59 -34.44 -14.16
N THR A 640 -8.95 -33.32 -14.80
CA THR A 640 -10.36 -32.97 -15.09
C THR A 640 -10.88 -33.46 -16.44
N THR A 641 -10.00 -33.83 -17.38
CA THR A 641 -10.40 -34.25 -18.74
C THR A 641 -10.14 -35.71 -19.08
N LYS A 642 -9.37 -36.45 -18.26
CA LYS A 642 -9.03 -37.86 -18.51
C LYS A 642 -9.42 -38.73 -17.33
N GLY A 643 -9.94 -39.92 -17.64
CA GLY A 643 -10.39 -40.90 -16.66
C GLY A 643 -11.61 -40.46 -15.83
N ARG A 644 -11.94 -41.26 -14.82
CA ARG A 644 -12.82 -40.87 -13.70
C ARG A 644 -11.95 -40.54 -12.48
N TRP A 645 -12.49 -39.83 -11.49
CA TRP A 645 -11.80 -39.51 -10.23
C TRP A 645 -11.59 -40.74 -9.33
N SER A 646 -10.72 -41.66 -9.77
CA SER A 646 -10.34 -42.84 -8.99
C SER A 646 -9.46 -42.43 -7.79
N PRO A 647 -9.45 -43.20 -6.68
CA PRO A 647 -8.60 -42.90 -5.53
C PRO A 647 -7.11 -42.76 -5.87
N GLY A 648 -6.61 -43.51 -6.87
CA GLY A 648 -5.24 -43.39 -7.37
C GLY A 648 -4.95 -42.08 -8.11
N ARG A 649 -5.88 -41.62 -8.96
CA ARG A 649 -5.76 -40.31 -9.62
C ARG A 649 -5.87 -39.16 -8.62
N ILE A 650 -6.79 -39.25 -7.65
CA ILE A 650 -6.94 -38.28 -6.55
C ILE A 650 -5.64 -38.18 -5.73
N THR A 651 -5.08 -39.33 -5.33
CA THR A 651 -3.81 -39.39 -4.57
C THR A 651 -2.67 -38.72 -5.34
N SER A 652 -2.57 -38.98 -6.65
CA SER A 652 -1.52 -38.42 -7.51
C SER A 652 -1.69 -36.90 -7.71
N PHE A 653 -2.92 -36.41 -7.91
CA PHE A 653 -3.19 -34.98 -8.01
C PHE A 653 -2.92 -34.23 -6.71
N LEU A 654 -3.32 -34.78 -5.55
CA LEU A 654 -3.01 -34.21 -4.24
C LEU A 654 -1.50 -34.16 -3.96
N GLN A 655 -0.75 -35.17 -4.42
CA GLN A 655 0.72 -35.17 -4.32
C GLN A 655 1.35 -34.11 -5.23
N ILE A 656 0.85 -33.92 -6.46
CA ILE A 656 1.31 -32.85 -7.37
C ILE A 656 1.01 -31.46 -6.79
N HIS A 657 -0.20 -31.23 -6.26
CA HIS A 657 -0.56 -29.97 -5.59
C HIS A 657 0.35 -29.69 -4.40
N ALA A 658 0.54 -30.65 -3.50
CA ALA A 658 1.43 -30.51 -2.35
C ALA A 658 2.90 -30.30 -2.75
N PHE A 659 3.38 -30.96 -3.81
CA PHE A 659 4.73 -30.77 -4.36
C PHE A 659 4.93 -29.38 -4.94
N LEU A 660 3.94 -28.82 -5.63
CA LEU A 660 4.03 -27.46 -6.18
C LEU A 660 3.82 -26.37 -5.13
N ARG A 661 3.06 -26.65 -4.05
CA ARG A 661 2.98 -25.79 -2.85
C ARG A 661 4.27 -25.76 -2.04
N ASP A 662 5.00 -26.87 -2.02
CA ASP A 662 6.24 -27.05 -1.26
C ASP A 662 7.11 -28.17 -1.88
N PRO A 663 8.07 -27.82 -2.76
CA PRO A 663 8.94 -28.81 -3.42
C PRO A 663 9.92 -29.54 -2.48
N VAL A 664 10.09 -29.07 -1.23
CA VAL A 664 11.12 -29.56 -0.29
C VAL A 664 10.52 -30.48 0.77
N CYS A 665 9.37 -30.11 1.32
CA CYS A 665 8.70 -30.82 2.41
C CYS A 665 7.28 -31.30 2.07
N GLY A 666 6.64 -30.83 0.99
CA GLY A 666 5.23 -31.15 0.66
C GLY A 666 4.95 -32.64 0.45
N LEU A 667 5.93 -33.39 -0.08
CA LEU A 667 5.85 -34.84 -0.28
C LEU A 667 6.19 -35.69 0.96
N ARG A 668 6.49 -35.09 2.11
CA ARG A 668 6.79 -35.82 3.36
C ARG A 668 5.54 -36.52 3.92
N ASN A 669 4.42 -35.80 3.97
CA ASN A 669 3.19 -36.17 4.68
C ASN A 669 2.49 -37.43 4.15
N SER A 670 1.62 -38.01 5.00
CA SER A 670 0.64 -39.00 4.55
C SER A 670 -0.51 -38.31 3.83
N PHE A 671 -0.91 -38.87 2.68
CA PHE A 671 -2.00 -38.33 1.86
C PHE A 671 -3.35 -38.98 2.14
N GLU A 672 -3.42 -40.00 3.01
CA GLU A 672 -4.66 -40.74 3.29
C GLU A 672 -5.78 -39.84 3.81
N SER A 673 -5.55 -39.07 4.87
CA SER A 673 -6.57 -38.14 5.39
C SER A 673 -6.98 -37.07 4.36
N ARG A 674 -6.03 -36.60 3.53
CA ARG A 674 -6.33 -35.61 2.48
C ARG A 674 -7.21 -36.24 1.40
N LYS A 675 -6.85 -37.43 0.92
CA LYS A 675 -7.64 -38.23 -0.03
C LYS A 675 -9.04 -38.53 0.51
N ASP A 676 -9.18 -38.88 1.79
CA ASP A 676 -10.47 -39.18 2.40
C ASP A 676 -11.34 -37.92 2.59
N ASN A 677 -10.73 -36.78 2.95
CA ASN A 677 -11.39 -35.48 2.98
C ASN A 677 -11.82 -35.03 1.57
N PHE A 678 -10.95 -35.19 0.56
CA PHE A 678 -11.22 -34.88 -0.84
C PHE A 678 -12.35 -35.77 -1.38
N LEU A 679 -12.30 -37.08 -1.14
CA LEU A 679 -13.36 -38.03 -1.52
C LEU A 679 -14.70 -37.69 -0.85
N ARG A 680 -14.70 -37.32 0.44
CA ARG A 680 -15.94 -36.92 1.14
C ARG A 680 -16.57 -35.69 0.51
N LEU A 681 -15.79 -34.63 0.27
CA LEU A 681 -16.27 -33.41 -0.39
C LEU A 681 -16.72 -33.72 -1.83
N LEU A 682 -15.89 -34.40 -2.62
CA LEU A 682 -16.18 -34.75 -4.02
C LEU A 682 -17.44 -35.61 -4.16
N THR A 683 -17.69 -36.57 -3.27
CA THR A 683 -18.88 -37.43 -3.32
C THR A 683 -20.17 -36.61 -3.21
N ASN A 684 -20.19 -35.62 -2.31
CA ASN A 684 -21.34 -34.73 -2.14
C ASN A 684 -21.55 -33.76 -3.31
N LEU A 685 -20.50 -33.51 -4.11
CA LEU A 685 -20.47 -32.51 -5.18
C LEU A 685 -20.44 -33.11 -6.60
N THR A 686 -20.36 -34.43 -6.73
CA THR A 686 -20.05 -35.12 -8.00
C THR A 686 -21.02 -34.74 -9.11
N LYS A 687 -22.33 -34.70 -8.81
CA LYS A 687 -23.39 -34.41 -9.79
C LYS A 687 -23.27 -32.99 -10.34
N ASP A 688 -23.26 -32.00 -9.46
CA ASP A 688 -23.18 -30.58 -9.83
C ASP A 688 -21.85 -30.24 -10.52
N LEU A 689 -20.78 -30.98 -10.18
CA LEU A 689 -19.47 -30.87 -10.83
C LEU A 689 -19.45 -31.50 -12.23
N GLU A 690 -20.09 -32.65 -12.45
CA GLU A 690 -20.25 -33.26 -13.79
C GLU A 690 -21.09 -32.39 -14.74
N GLU A 691 -22.10 -31.67 -14.21
CA GLU A 691 -22.93 -30.71 -14.96
C GLU A 691 -22.22 -29.36 -15.24
N SER A 692 -21.00 -29.14 -14.74
CA SER A 692 -20.30 -27.85 -14.80
C SER A 692 -19.25 -27.73 -15.93
N SER A 693 -18.92 -26.48 -16.27
CA SER A 693 -17.94 -26.16 -17.33
C SER A 693 -16.53 -26.63 -16.99
N ARG A 694 -15.67 -26.81 -18.00
CA ARG A 694 -14.29 -27.30 -17.76
C ARG A 694 -13.48 -26.38 -16.85
N THR A 695 -13.62 -25.06 -16.98
CA THR A 695 -12.92 -24.09 -16.11
C THR A 695 -13.40 -24.21 -14.66
N VAL A 696 -14.72 -24.24 -14.43
CA VAL A 696 -15.29 -24.47 -13.09
C VAL A 696 -14.81 -25.80 -12.50
N ARG A 697 -14.69 -26.87 -13.30
CA ARG A 697 -14.10 -28.14 -12.85
C ARG A 697 -12.63 -28.02 -12.47
N GLU A 698 -11.83 -27.23 -13.18
CA GLU A 698 -10.42 -26.99 -12.87
C GLU A 698 -10.27 -26.13 -11.59
N ASP A 699 -11.08 -25.08 -11.44
CA ASP A 699 -11.14 -24.22 -10.24
C ASP A 699 -11.57 -24.98 -8.99
N VAL A 700 -12.69 -25.73 -9.08
CA VAL A 700 -13.20 -26.56 -7.98
C VAL A 700 -12.24 -27.70 -7.63
N THR A 701 -11.56 -28.29 -8.61
CA THR A 701 -10.54 -29.32 -8.37
C THR A 701 -9.37 -28.79 -7.53
N ALA A 702 -8.86 -27.59 -7.86
CA ALA A 702 -7.81 -26.96 -7.07
C ALA A 702 -8.30 -26.60 -5.66
N GLN A 703 -9.50 -26.05 -5.54
CA GLN A 703 -10.05 -25.70 -4.23
C GLN A 703 -10.28 -26.95 -3.37
N LEU A 704 -10.82 -28.05 -3.92
CA LEU A 704 -10.92 -29.34 -3.23
C LEU A 704 -9.57 -29.83 -2.69
N ALA A 705 -8.46 -29.61 -3.40
CA ALA A 705 -7.13 -29.97 -2.93
C ALA A 705 -6.72 -29.15 -1.70
N ALA A 706 -6.83 -27.81 -1.75
CA ALA A 706 -6.56 -26.94 -0.61
C ALA A 706 -7.48 -27.24 0.59
N GLU A 707 -8.79 -27.35 0.37
CA GLU A 707 -9.77 -27.65 1.41
C GLU A 707 -9.50 -29.00 2.09
N SER A 708 -9.16 -30.03 1.31
CA SER A 708 -8.79 -31.34 1.85
C SER A 708 -7.47 -31.32 2.62
N SER A 709 -6.54 -30.44 2.24
CA SER A 709 -5.25 -30.23 2.90
C SER A 709 -5.43 -29.53 4.25
N PHE A 710 -6.19 -28.42 4.28
CA PHE A 710 -6.54 -27.70 5.49
C PHE A 710 -7.31 -28.59 6.49
N LEU A 711 -8.36 -29.30 6.04
CA LEU A 711 -9.16 -30.20 6.88
C LEU A 711 -8.39 -31.42 7.40
N SER A 712 -7.17 -31.68 6.90
CA SER A 712 -6.26 -32.71 7.42
C SER A 712 -5.22 -32.17 8.42
N GLN A 713 -5.19 -30.87 8.72
CA GLN A 713 -4.22 -30.31 9.67
C GLN A 713 -4.54 -30.75 11.13
N PRO A 714 -3.55 -31.20 11.93
CA PRO A 714 -3.76 -31.63 13.32
C PRO A 714 -4.29 -30.57 14.29
N LEU A 715 -4.16 -29.27 13.95
CA LEU A 715 -4.79 -28.20 14.72
C LEU A 715 -6.27 -28.01 14.37
N VAL A 716 -6.68 -28.28 13.12
CA VAL A 716 -8.06 -28.07 12.64
C VAL A 716 -9.01 -29.11 13.23
N SER A 717 -8.55 -30.34 13.48
CA SER A 717 -9.30 -31.34 14.26
C SER A 717 -9.38 -31.03 15.76
N LYS A 718 -8.64 -30.03 16.25
CA LYS A 718 -8.66 -29.50 17.63
C LYS A 718 -9.23 -28.08 17.71
N ALA A 719 -9.90 -27.60 16.66
CA ALA A 719 -10.45 -26.24 16.60
C ALA A 719 -11.36 -25.94 17.79
N SER A 720 -11.05 -24.85 18.50
CA SER A 720 -11.82 -24.36 19.64
C SER A 720 -12.96 -23.43 19.21
N ARG A 721 -12.78 -22.66 18.12
CA ARG A 721 -13.78 -21.71 17.60
C ARG A 721 -13.59 -21.50 16.09
N VAL A 722 -14.67 -21.34 15.34
CA VAL A 722 -14.65 -20.62 14.05
C VAL A 722 -15.24 -19.25 14.29
N HIS A 723 -14.46 -18.20 14.05
CA HIS A 723 -14.97 -16.83 14.04
C HIS A 723 -15.34 -16.42 12.62
N PHE A 724 -16.51 -15.80 12.45
CA PHE A 724 -16.94 -15.23 11.18
C PHE A 724 -16.66 -13.73 11.18
N SER A 725 -15.77 -13.30 10.27
CA SER A 725 -15.48 -11.89 10.01
C SER A 725 -15.89 -11.59 8.58
N GLU A 726 -17.07 -10.98 8.42
CA GLU A 726 -17.81 -10.94 7.15
C GLU A 726 -18.03 -12.36 6.60
N ASP A 727 -17.58 -12.69 5.38
CA ASP A 727 -17.58 -14.06 4.85
C ASP A 727 -16.34 -14.88 5.28
N GLN A 728 -15.31 -14.29 5.90
CA GLN A 728 -14.08 -15.00 6.30
C GLN A 728 -14.34 -15.96 7.47
N GLN A 729 -13.69 -17.13 7.43
CA GLN A 729 -13.91 -18.22 8.38
C GLN A 729 -12.60 -18.52 9.12
N LEU A 730 -12.39 -17.82 10.22
CA LEU A 730 -11.15 -17.80 10.98
C LEU A 730 -11.17 -18.92 12.02
N VAL A 731 -10.48 -20.02 11.72
CA VAL A 731 -10.42 -21.21 12.59
C VAL A 731 -9.35 -21.01 13.65
N TYR A 732 -9.75 -20.99 14.92
CA TYR A 732 -8.87 -20.87 16.06
C TYR A 732 -8.71 -22.20 16.79
N SER A 733 -7.49 -22.46 17.26
CA SER A 733 -7.15 -23.56 18.16
C SER A 733 -6.25 -23.05 19.27
N TYR A 734 -6.41 -23.57 20.48
CA TYR A 734 -5.45 -23.33 21.55
C TYR A 734 -4.19 -24.18 21.31
N VAL A 735 -3.03 -23.52 21.34
CA VAL A 735 -1.71 -24.16 21.21
C VAL A 735 -0.90 -23.86 22.47
N ASP A 736 -0.13 -24.83 22.93
CA ASP A 736 0.76 -24.65 24.07
C ASP A 736 1.92 -23.70 23.70
N ILE A 737 2.23 -22.75 24.58
CA ILE A 737 3.29 -21.75 24.32
C ILE A 737 4.67 -22.40 24.11
N PHE A 738 4.91 -23.60 24.66
CA PHE A 738 6.17 -24.32 24.55
C PHE A 738 6.27 -25.12 23.23
N ASP A 739 5.14 -25.46 22.60
CA ASP A 739 5.08 -26.15 21.30
C ASP A 739 5.29 -25.20 20.10
N LEU A 740 5.19 -23.88 20.32
CA LEU A 740 5.33 -22.86 19.28
C LEU A 740 6.79 -22.61 18.87
N ALA A 741 7.18 -23.21 17.74
CA ALA A 741 8.46 -22.97 17.09
C ALA A 741 8.53 -21.57 16.44
N ARG A 742 9.71 -20.95 16.53
CA ARG A 742 10.00 -19.64 15.93
C ARG A 742 10.33 -19.74 14.46
N SER A 743 9.85 -18.75 13.72
CA SER A 743 10.08 -18.51 12.30
C SER A 743 11.09 -17.40 12.06
N GLU A 744 10.93 -16.29 12.78
CA GLU A 744 11.80 -15.10 12.77
C GLU A 744 12.10 -14.66 14.21
N PHE A 745 13.09 -13.77 14.37
CA PHE A 745 13.31 -13.03 15.62
C PHE A 745 12.21 -12.01 15.87
N SER A 746 12.07 -11.58 17.13
CA SER A 746 11.23 -10.44 17.50
C SER A 746 11.95 -9.11 17.28
N CYS A 747 11.21 -8.03 17.11
CA CYS A 747 11.71 -6.66 17.25
C CYS A 747 11.60 -6.25 18.72
N PRO A 748 12.71 -6.09 19.48
CA PRO A 748 12.67 -5.72 20.89
C PRO A 748 11.84 -4.47 21.15
N GLU A 749 11.94 -3.47 20.28
CA GLU A 749 11.27 -2.18 20.40
C GLU A 749 9.74 -2.34 20.38
N ILE A 750 9.23 -3.20 19.49
CA ILE A 750 7.80 -3.53 19.43
C ILE A 750 7.37 -4.38 20.64
N VAL A 751 8.23 -5.30 21.12
CA VAL A 751 7.96 -6.06 22.35
C VAL A 751 7.89 -5.14 23.57
N ILE A 752 8.78 -4.16 23.70
CA ILE A 752 8.76 -3.14 24.75
C ILE A 752 7.52 -2.25 24.65
N GLY A 753 7.11 -1.87 23.44
CA GLY A 753 5.84 -1.16 23.21
C GLY A 753 4.64 -1.97 23.72
N MET A 754 4.52 -3.24 23.30
CA MET A 754 3.44 -4.14 23.76
C MET A 754 3.47 -4.38 25.27
N ILE A 755 4.66 -4.50 25.88
CA ILE A 755 4.80 -4.56 27.35
C ILE A 755 4.30 -3.27 27.99
N SER A 756 4.67 -2.11 27.46
CA SER A 756 4.24 -0.80 27.97
C SER A 756 2.72 -0.64 27.93
N ASP A 757 2.09 -0.99 26.81
CA ASP A 757 0.63 -0.94 26.66
C ASP A 757 -0.04 -1.85 27.70
N ILE A 758 0.45 -3.09 27.84
CA ILE A 758 -0.08 -4.08 28.79
C ILE A 758 -0.02 -3.59 30.24
N ILE A 759 1.10 -3.00 30.67
CA ILE A 759 1.28 -2.58 32.07
C ILE A 759 0.65 -1.24 32.42
N ASN A 760 0.29 -0.43 31.41
CA ASN A 760 -0.36 0.88 31.62
C ASN A 760 -1.89 0.85 31.39
N CYS A 761 -2.46 -0.27 30.93
CA CYS A 761 -3.90 -0.52 30.97
C CYS A 761 -4.47 -0.42 32.41
N ARG A 762 -5.68 0.11 32.55
CA ARG A 762 -6.30 0.33 33.87
C ARG A 762 -7.01 -0.92 34.35
N SER A 763 -7.19 -1.02 35.67
CA SER A 763 -7.96 -2.10 36.28
C SER A 763 -9.42 -2.05 35.79
N GLY A 764 -9.78 -3.00 34.93
CA GLY A 764 -11.07 -3.07 34.24
C GLY A 764 -10.98 -3.09 32.70
N ASP A 765 -9.85 -2.71 32.11
CA ASP A 765 -9.67 -2.70 30.64
C ASP A 765 -9.40 -4.12 30.10
N GLU A 766 -10.10 -4.53 29.04
CA GLU A 766 -9.80 -5.79 28.33
C GLU A 766 -8.56 -5.66 27.44
N ILE A 767 -7.45 -6.26 27.87
CA ILE A 767 -6.21 -6.32 27.07
C ILE A 767 -6.38 -7.34 25.91
N ARG A 768 -6.82 -6.85 24.75
CA ARG A 768 -7.08 -7.66 23.55
C ARG A 768 -5.83 -7.86 22.69
N ILE A 769 -4.97 -8.81 23.08
CA ILE A 769 -3.83 -9.23 22.25
C ILE A 769 -4.32 -9.95 21.00
N ALA A 770 -3.96 -9.45 19.82
CA ALA A 770 -4.33 -10.05 18.54
C ALA A 770 -3.80 -11.51 18.43
N PRO A 771 -4.61 -12.48 17.97
CA PRO A 771 -4.25 -13.89 18.01
C PRO A 771 -3.11 -14.24 17.04
N ILE A 772 -2.23 -15.13 17.47
CA ILE A 772 -0.99 -15.52 16.76
C ILE A 772 -1.35 -16.42 15.57
N ALA A 773 -0.84 -16.15 14.37
CA ALA A 773 -1.03 -17.02 13.22
C ALA A 773 -0.02 -18.18 13.26
N VAL A 774 -0.49 -19.42 13.06
CA VAL A 774 0.34 -20.63 13.08
C VAL A 774 0.05 -21.54 11.89
N ALA A 775 1.04 -22.37 11.51
CA ALA A 775 0.86 -23.42 10.52
C ALA A 775 1.58 -24.73 10.94
N ASN A 776 1.08 -25.86 10.45
CA ASN A 776 1.71 -27.17 10.62
C ASN A 776 2.78 -27.40 9.53
N VAL A 777 3.84 -26.59 9.57
CA VAL A 777 5.03 -26.71 8.70
C VAL A 777 6.16 -27.40 9.48
N HIS A 778 7.03 -28.15 8.80
CA HIS A 778 8.25 -28.69 9.42
C HIS A 778 9.33 -27.60 9.48
N PRO A 779 9.67 -27.03 10.66
CA PRO A 779 10.79 -26.12 10.77
C PRO A 779 12.09 -26.87 10.46
N VAL A 780 12.90 -26.33 9.55
CA VAL A 780 14.14 -26.96 9.07
C VAL A 780 15.27 -26.95 10.15
N CYS A 781 14.99 -26.32 11.31
CA CYS A 781 15.95 -25.87 12.31
C CYS A 781 15.71 -26.44 13.73
N SER A 782 15.00 -27.56 13.87
CA SER A 782 14.87 -28.29 15.15
C SER A 782 15.11 -29.79 15.01
N SER A 783 15.72 -30.38 16.03
CA SER A 783 15.87 -31.83 16.22
C SER A 783 14.55 -32.57 16.45
N HIS A 784 13.48 -31.82 16.72
CA HIS A 784 12.11 -32.32 16.82
C HIS A 784 11.36 -32.02 15.53
N ASP A 785 10.99 -33.07 14.79
CA ASP A 785 9.92 -32.99 13.79
C ASP A 785 8.57 -32.65 14.49
N SER A 786 7.66 -31.99 13.77
CA SER A 786 6.23 -31.77 14.11
C SER A 786 5.82 -30.71 15.15
N ARG A 787 6.70 -29.84 15.65
CA ARG A 787 6.26 -28.60 16.34
C ARG A 787 5.56 -27.64 15.37
N GLN A 788 4.60 -26.84 15.85
CA GLN A 788 3.89 -25.86 15.00
C GLN A 788 4.70 -24.57 14.89
N VAL A 789 4.68 -23.94 13.71
CA VAL A 789 5.48 -22.74 13.43
C VAL A 789 4.59 -21.50 13.50
N ILE A 790 5.04 -20.46 14.19
CA ILE A 790 4.42 -19.13 14.17
C ILE A 790 4.65 -18.49 12.81
N ILE A 791 3.60 -18.08 12.11
CA ILE A 791 3.68 -17.38 10.82
C ILE A 791 3.72 -15.87 11.04
N ASP A 792 2.87 -15.38 11.93
CA ASP A 792 2.83 -13.99 12.38
C ASP A 792 2.44 -13.96 13.87
N GLY A 793 3.02 -13.02 14.63
CA GLY A 793 2.89 -12.95 16.08
C GLY A 793 4.17 -13.22 16.85
N ASN A 794 5.33 -13.24 16.18
CA ASN A 794 6.65 -13.36 16.81
C ASN A 794 6.85 -12.35 17.98
N ASN A 795 6.52 -11.07 17.78
CA ASN A 795 6.57 -10.06 18.85
C ASN A 795 5.54 -10.33 19.97
N ARG A 796 4.36 -10.84 19.62
CA ARG A 796 3.24 -11.10 20.55
C ARG A 796 3.52 -12.31 21.44
N ILE A 797 4.08 -13.40 20.91
CA ILE A 797 4.50 -14.52 21.75
C ILE A 797 5.67 -14.13 22.63
N THR A 798 6.68 -13.37 22.13
CA THR A 798 7.82 -12.93 22.95
C THR A 798 7.34 -12.07 24.12
N THR A 799 6.39 -11.16 23.89
CA THR A 799 5.74 -10.36 24.93
C THR A 799 5.11 -11.26 26.01
N LEU A 800 4.25 -12.20 25.59
CA LEU A 800 3.54 -13.10 26.51
C LEU A 800 4.48 -14.01 27.33
N THR A 801 5.48 -14.61 26.69
CA THR A 801 6.44 -15.50 27.37
C THR A 801 7.45 -14.73 28.23
N PHE A 802 7.83 -13.52 27.84
CA PHE A 802 8.67 -12.64 28.67
C PHE A 802 7.91 -12.13 29.90
N LEU A 803 6.64 -11.72 29.78
CA LEU A 803 5.84 -11.34 30.95
C LEU A 803 5.56 -12.54 31.88
N LYS A 804 5.41 -13.75 31.33
CA LYS A 804 5.38 -14.99 32.12
C LYS A 804 6.69 -15.27 32.85
N PHE A 805 7.85 -15.03 32.21
CA PHE A 805 9.15 -15.08 32.86
C PHE A 805 9.26 -14.08 34.03
N VAL A 806 8.92 -12.81 33.80
CA VAL A 806 8.96 -11.77 34.85
C VAL A 806 8.00 -12.13 35.99
N SER A 807 6.83 -12.70 35.71
CA SER A 807 5.89 -13.21 36.73
C SER A 807 6.38 -14.45 37.50
N LEU A 808 7.41 -15.15 37.02
CA LEU A 808 7.96 -16.36 37.64
C LEU A 808 9.23 -16.07 38.46
N TYR A 809 10.16 -15.29 37.92
CA TYR A 809 11.50 -15.03 38.49
C TYR A 809 11.68 -13.59 39.00
N GLY A 810 10.86 -12.64 38.54
CA GLY A 810 11.02 -11.22 38.81
C GLY A 810 12.21 -10.57 38.07
N LEU A 811 12.36 -9.25 38.24
CA LEU A 811 13.49 -8.46 37.71
C LEU A 811 14.20 -7.64 38.79
N SER A 812 14.00 -7.97 40.08
CA SER A 812 14.54 -7.22 41.23
C SER A 812 16.07 -7.24 41.33
N LYS A 813 16.72 -8.22 40.70
CA LYS A 813 18.17 -8.26 40.50
C LYS A 813 18.48 -8.49 39.02
N LEU A 814 19.01 -7.45 38.36
CA LEU A 814 19.32 -7.50 36.92
C LEU A 814 20.54 -8.36 36.58
N GLU A 815 21.40 -8.62 37.57
CA GLU A 815 22.59 -9.47 37.45
C GLU A 815 22.22 -10.95 37.35
N GLU A 816 21.23 -11.41 38.14
CA GLU A 816 20.73 -12.80 38.12
C GLU A 816 19.73 -13.06 36.96
N ALA A 817 19.26 -12.01 36.28
CA ALA A 817 18.17 -12.11 35.30
C ALA A 817 18.52 -12.91 34.04
N GLU A 818 19.78 -12.92 33.59
CA GLU A 818 20.20 -13.73 32.42
C GLU A 818 20.32 -15.21 32.73
N ASP A 819 20.82 -15.58 33.91
CA ASP A 819 20.88 -16.98 34.33
C ASP A 819 19.48 -17.53 34.62
N ASN A 820 18.61 -16.71 35.21
CA ASN A 820 17.18 -16.99 35.33
C ASN A 820 16.51 -17.17 33.94
N LEU A 821 16.90 -16.39 32.92
CA LEU A 821 16.44 -16.61 31.53
C LEU A 821 16.99 -17.92 30.93
N ARG A 822 18.25 -18.29 31.19
CA ARG A 822 18.82 -19.58 30.73
C ARG A 822 18.07 -20.76 31.34
N GLU A 823 17.83 -20.71 32.65
CA GLU A 823 17.03 -21.70 33.38
C GLU A 823 15.60 -21.76 32.86
N TYR A 824 14.92 -20.63 32.74
CA TYR A 824 13.56 -20.56 32.22
C TYR A 824 13.44 -21.14 30.80
N CYS A 825 14.37 -20.81 29.90
CA CYS A 825 14.38 -21.35 28.54
C CYS A 825 14.65 -22.86 28.51
N ARG A 826 15.62 -23.34 29.30
CA ARG A 826 15.97 -24.76 29.44
C ARG A 826 14.77 -25.58 29.94
N ASP A 827 14.16 -25.15 31.04
CA ASP A 827 13.10 -25.90 31.72
C ASP A 827 11.76 -25.83 30.99
N SER A 828 11.54 -24.74 30.24
CA SER A 828 10.38 -24.58 29.34
C SER A 828 10.55 -25.26 27.97
N GLY A 829 11.73 -25.82 27.66
CA GLY A 829 12.01 -26.40 26.34
C GLY A 829 11.99 -25.38 25.18
N PHE A 830 12.28 -24.11 25.47
CA PHE A 830 12.40 -23.03 24.49
C PHE A 830 13.75 -23.10 23.77
N GLY A 831 13.73 -23.01 22.43
CA GLY A 831 14.95 -23.03 21.61
C GLY A 831 15.78 -21.74 21.69
N PRO A 832 17.02 -21.75 21.17
CA PRO A 832 17.98 -20.63 21.28
C PRO A 832 17.47 -19.29 20.74
N VAL A 833 16.52 -19.31 19.79
CA VAL A 833 15.89 -18.10 19.23
C VAL A 833 15.10 -17.34 20.30
N TYR A 834 14.38 -18.03 21.19
CA TYR A 834 13.66 -17.38 22.29
C TYR A 834 14.62 -16.76 23.31
N PHE A 835 15.71 -17.47 23.65
CA PHE A 835 16.71 -16.95 24.59
C PHE A 835 17.37 -15.65 24.07
N ALA A 836 17.85 -15.64 22.82
CA ALA A 836 18.40 -14.45 22.19
C ALA A 836 17.35 -13.35 21.90
N ASP A 837 16.06 -13.72 21.82
CA ASP A 837 14.96 -12.76 21.83
C ASP A 837 14.85 -12.07 23.19
N PHE A 838 14.76 -12.85 24.28
CA PHE A 838 14.57 -12.35 25.64
C PHE A 838 15.76 -11.54 26.17
N CYS A 839 16.99 -11.94 25.89
CA CYS A 839 18.17 -11.16 26.30
C CYS A 839 18.15 -9.75 25.69
N ALA A 840 17.86 -9.62 24.39
CA ALA A 840 17.77 -8.30 23.75
C ALA A 840 16.61 -7.44 24.28
N VAL A 841 15.49 -8.05 24.69
CA VAL A 841 14.39 -7.36 25.40
C VAL A 841 14.84 -6.88 26.78
N LEU A 842 15.57 -7.71 27.53
CA LEU A 842 16.16 -7.36 28.82
C LEU A 842 17.22 -6.24 28.69
N ASP A 843 18.05 -6.27 27.66
CA ASP A 843 19.04 -5.23 27.39
C ASP A 843 18.41 -3.91 26.93
N LEU A 844 17.30 -3.95 26.18
CA LEU A 844 16.55 -2.75 25.85
C LEU A 844 15.87 -2.15 27.09
N LEU A 845 15.33 -2.98 28.00
CA LEU A 845 14.84 -2.56 29.32
C LEU A 845 15.93 -1.90 30.16
N ARG A 846 17.11 -2.54 30.28
CA ARG A 846 18.27 -2.06 31.05
C ARG A 846 18.76 -0.70 30.57
N ASN A 847 18.91 -0.52 29.26
CA ASN A 847 19.65 0.62 28.69
C ASN A 847 18.78 1.77 28.18
N HIS A 848 17.56 1.50 27.68
CA HIS A 848 16.74 2.51 26.99
C HIS A 848 15.31 2.65 27.55
N ALA A 849 14.75 1.59 28.14
CA ALA A 849 13.38 1.55 28.66
C ALA A 849 13.29 1.44 30.20
N VAL A 850 14.18 2.16 30.90
CA VAL A 850 14.34 2.12 32.37
C VAL A 850 13.04 2.42 33.14
N HIS A 851 12.14 3.24 32.59
CA HIS A 851 10.85 3.54 33.22
C HIS A 851 9.91 2.31 33.23
N ILE A 852 9.80 1.59 32.11
CA ILE A 852 9.06 0.32 32.01
C ILE A 852 9.69 -0.73 32.92
N LEU A 853 11.03 -0.80 32.97
CA LEU A 853 11.76 -1.70 33.87
C LEU A 853 11.43 -1.42 35.34
N SER A 854 11.39 -0.15 35.76
CA SER A 854 10.96 0.22 37.11
C SER A 854 9.52 -0.18 37.40
N GLN A 855 8.59 0.00 36.46
CA GLN A 855 7.20 -0.45 36.63
C GLN A 855 7.12 -1.98 36.82
N LEU A 856 7.83 -2.76 35.98
CA LEU A 856 7.94 -4.22 36.09
C LEU A 856 8.59 -4.68 37.41
N GLN A 857 9.46 -3.87 38.01
CA GLN A 857 10.10 -4.15 39.30
C GLN A 857 9.24 -3.81 40.52
N THR A 858 8.35 -2.81 40.45
CA THR A 858 7.72 -2.23 41.66
C THR A 858 6.21 -2.00 41.62
N GLY A 859 5.52 -2.17 40.50
CA GLY A 859 4.17 -1.58 40.32
C GLY A 859 3.07 -2.39 39.63
N VAL A 860 3.32 -3.62 39.16
CA VAL A 860 2.38 -4.34 38.27
C VAL A 860 2.09 -5.77 38.77
N ASP A 861 0.81 -6.14 38.87
CA ASP A 861 0.42 -7.54 39.12
C ASP A 861 0.43 -8.35 37.81
N LEU A 862 1.54 -9.06 37.59
CA LEU A 862 1.71 -9.98 36.47
C LEU A 862 1.26 -11.42 36.80
N GLY A 863 0.71 -11.68 37.99
CA GLY A 863 0.41 -13.03 38.49
C GLY A 863 -0.54 -13.86 37.63
N HIS A 864 -1.31 -13.21 36.75
CA HIS A 864 -2.14 -13.87 35.74
C HIS A 864 -1.31 -14.49 34.59
N PHE A 865 -0.20 -13.88 34.16
CA PHE A 865 0.70 -14.45 33.15
C PHE A 865 1.32 -15.78 33.60
N LYS A 866 1.54 -15.97 34.91
CA LYS A 866 2.01 -17.24 35.49
C LYS A 866 1.13 -18.42 35.07
N GLN A 867 -0.19 -18.22 34.95
CA GLN A 867 -1.16 -19.27 34.66
C GLN A 867 -1.33 -19.56 33.16
N ILE A 868 -0.87 -18.68 32.27
CA ILE A 868 -1.00 -18.87 30.81
C ILE A 868 -0.08 -20.01 30.36
N THR A 869 -0.64 -21.15 29.95
CA THR A 869 0.07 -22.26 29.29
C THR A 869 -0.28 -22.38 27.81
N GLN A 870 -1.47 -21.93 27.41
CA GLN A 870 -1.93 -21.99 26.03
C GLN A 870 -2.37 -20.62 25.53
N VAL A 871 -2.21 -20.38 24.23
CA VAL A 871 -2.61 -19.16 23.54
C VAL A 871 -3.58 -19.47 22.41
N PRO A 872 -4.56 -18.59 22.11
CA PRO A 872 -5.45 -18.75 20.96
C PRO A 872 -4.68 -18.43 19.67
N CYS A 873 -4.49 -19.43 18.84
CA CYS A 873 -3.79 -19.29 17.57
C CYS A 873 -4.75 -19.42 16.38
N LEU A 874 -4.61 -18.53 15.40
CA LEU A 874 -5.28 -18.63 14.11
C LEU A 874 -4.60 -19.74 13.31
N VAL A 875 -5.34 -20.80 12.99
CA VAL A 875 -4.83 -21.92 12.21
C VAL A 875 -4.83 -21.54 10.74
N THR A 876 -3.65 -21.43 10.16
CA THR A 876 -3.45 -21.06 8.75
C THR A 876 -2.96 -22.24 7.94
N GLU A 877 -3.20 -22.21 6.62
CA GLU A 877 -2.41 -23.02 5.69
C GLU A 877 -1.37 -22.14 5.00
N GLU A 878 -0.11 -22.40 5.32
CA GLU A 878 1.03 -21.75 4.68
C GLU A 878 1.38 -22.44 3.34
N ALA A 879 1.93 -21.69 2.39
CA ALA A 879 2.82 -22.27 1.39
C ALA A 879 4.22 -22.23 2.02
N SER A 880 4.77 -23.39 2.41
CA SER A 880 5.69 -23.60 3.54
C SER A 880 6.81 -22.56 3.74
N PHE A 881 7.20 -22.35 5.00
CA PHE A 881 8.19 -21.40 5.53
C PHE A 881 9.60 -21.41 4.89
N ILE A 882 9.68 -21.06 3.61
CA ILE A 882 10.89 -20.87 2.83
C ILE A 882 10.65 -19.66 1.91
N THR A 883 10.71 -18.43 2.45
CA THR A 883 11.47 -17.26 1.89
C THR A 883 11.14 -15.89 2.50
N LYS A 884 11.52 -15.72 3.76
CA LYS A 884 11.86 -14.43 4.41
C LYS A 884 13.12 -14.75 5.25
N VAL A 885 14.21 -13.99 5.28
CA VAL A 885 14.38 -12.53 5.52
C VAL A 885 15.75 -12.04 4.95
N ILE A 886 15.83 -10.74 4.58
CA ILE A 886 17.00 -9.84 4.38
C ILE A 886 17.97 -9.98 3.16
N ALA A 887 18.28 -8.78 2.64
CA ALA A 887 19.37 -8.26 1.78
C ALA A 887 20.30 -9.20 0.98
N GLY A 888 20.24 -9.03 -0.35
CA GLY A 888 21.46 -8.92 -1.17
C GLY A 888 22.03 -7.50 -1.08
N LYS A 889 23.25 -7.27 -1.61
CA LYS A 889 24.02 -6.02 -1.43
C LYS A 889 23.38 -4.75 -2.04
N ASP A 890 22.35 -4.90 -2.87
CA ASP A 890 21.68 -3.80 -3.58
C ASP A 890 20.31 -3.41 -2.96
N ALA A 891 20.00 -3.92 -1.77
CA ALA A 891 18.81 -3.52 -1.02
C ALA A 891 19.03 -2.17 -0.32
N VAL A 892 18.29 -1.14 -0.73
CA VAL A 892 18.22 0.16 -0.04
C VAL A 892 17.75 -0.05 1.42
N PRO A 893 18.35 0.59 2.43
CA PRO A 893 17.89 0.48 3.81
C PRO A 893 16.43 0.90 3.97
N TRP A 894 15.69 0.13 4.76
CA TRP A 894 14.40 0.58 5.29
C TRP A 894 14.68 1.49 6.49
N GLU A 895 14.66 2.81 6.25
CA GLU A 895 14.69 3.80 7.33
C GLU A 895 13.35 3.74 8.08
N GLY A 896 13.36 3.12 9.27
CA GLY A 896 12.26 3.26 10.22
C GLY A 896 12.33 4.63 10.89
N GLU A 897 11.22 5.36 10.91
CA GLU A 897 11.09 6.55 11.76
C GLU A 897 11.26 6.13 13.24
N GLY A 898 12.31 6.66 13.88
CA GLY A 898 12.80 6.12 15.14
C GLY A 898 12.16 6.70 16.39
N VAL A 899 12.18 5.93 17.47
CA VAL A 899 12.14 6.45 18.84
C VAL A 899 13.56 6.88 19.21
N GLN A 900 13.79 8.19 19.39
CA GLN A 900 15.12 8.71 19.76
C GLN A 900 15.41 8.60 21.26
N GLY A 901 16.66 8.25 21.59
CA GLY A 901 17.26 8.41 22.91
C GLY A 901 18.44 7.44 23.11
N ALA A 902 19.62 7.86 23.60
CA ALA A 902 20.10 9.22 23.89
C ALA A 902 21.65 9.25 23.93
N SER A 903 22.24 10.38 24.36
CA SER A 903 23.65 10.62 24.73
C SER A 903 24.68 11.03 23.64
N SER A 904 24.59 12.30 23.23
CA SER A 904 25.69 13.27 23.45
C SER A 904 25.16 14.71 23.43
#